data_AF-A0A9D8XR77-F1
#
_entry.id   AF-A0A9D8XR77-F1
#
_cell.length_a   1.000
_cell.length_b   1.000
_cell.length_c   1.000
_cell.angle_alpha   90.00
_cell.angle_beta   90.00
_cell.angle_gamma   90.00
#
_symmetry.space_group_name_H-M   'P 1'
#
loop_
_entity.id
_entity.type
_entity.pdbx_description
1 polymer ?
#
loop_
_entity_poly.entity_id
_entity_poly.type
_entity_poly.pdbx_seq_one_letter_code
_entity_poly.pdbx_strand_id
1 'polypeptide(L)'
;MKQFKLYNNIFGWVAFAIAAITYLMTIEPTASFWDCGEFIAAAFKLDVGHPPGAPFFMLTGRMFAHFASSPEMVAMCINAMSAIFSALTILFLFWTITHLARKIVFKNENQPSLAEIITVLGAGMVGALAYTFSDTFWFSAVEGEVYAYSSLFTAVVFWAILKWEDCADEPLAERWIIFIAYLMGLSIGVHLLNLLCIPALVLVFYYKKYEEPNLKGTLLALLISFVLVAVVLYGIVPGFVNMAGWFDLLFVNVLGCSFNTGAVVYILLMIAAIVWGLWESYKGKSELRSRIAFCVNMIFVGIPFVGYKAWLWIVLIAAIVVFAFKWKKLSGSLINTILLSLMVMLIGYFSYGLTVIRSSAQPPMDQNSPDNMFSLERYLNREQYGETPLLYGQTFVSEVKWKRSGNNCIPIYEKRGAVWNKKAKNSPDEKDRYEITGYNERPVMADELNMFFPRMHSGREDHIAAYKAWSNFQGKKVTYDKCGQKETVMKPTMVENLRFFFSYQVNYMYWRYFMWNFAGRQNDIQGTMGELHAGNWITGIKFIDRMLVGDMDEMPDELKQNKGYNRYYMLPLILGLLGILAQAYGGKKGVQGFWITFFLFFMTGLAIVLYLNQTPNQPRERNYAYAGSFYAFCIWIGLAIPAL
;
A
#
# COMPACT_ATOMS: atom_id res chain seq x y z
N MET A 1 24.36 -23.01 16.84
CA MET A 1 23.00 -22.46 16.59
C MET A 1 22.22 -21.99 17.83
N LYS A 2 22.13 -22.74 18.95
CA LYS A 2 21.31 -22.34 20.13
C LYS A 2 21.72 -20.98 20.74
N GLN A 3 23.01 -20.74 20.93
CA GLN A 3 23.54 -19.47 21.48
C GLN A 3 23.22 -18.28 20.58
N PHE A 4 23.44 -18.39 19.26
CA PHE A 4 23.07 -17.34 18.31
C PHE A 4 21.57 -16.99 18.39
N LYS A 5 20.68 -17.99 18.42
CA LYS A 5 19.23 -17.75 18.53
C LYS A 5 18.87 -16.97 19.81
N LEU A 6 19.52 -17.28 20.93
CA LEU A 6 19.31 -16.55 22.18
C LEU A 6 19.73 -15.07 22.04
N TYR A 7 20.96 -14.82 21.59
CA TYR A 7 21.45 -13.43 21.41
C TYR A 7 20.64 -12.66 20.38
N ASN A 8 20.28 -13.29 19.26
CA ASN A 8 19.43 -12.67 18.24
C ASN A 8 18.06 -12.25 18.79
N ASN A 9 17.47 -13.05 19.68
CA ASN A 9 16.21 -12.68 20.31
C ASN A 9 16.41 -11.53 21.31
N ILE A 10 17.46 -11.59 22.15
CA ILE A 10 17.76 -10.54 23.13
C ILE A 10 18.01 -9.20 22.43
N PHE A 11 18.91 -9.15 21.44
CA PHE A 11 19.25 -7.91 20.74
C PHE A 11 18.09 -7.34 19.94
N GLY A 12 17.20 -8.19 19.41
CA GLY A 12 15.94 -7.71 18.84
C GLY A 12 15.11 -6.95 19.87
N TRP A 13 14.91 -7.52 21.06
CA TRP A 13 14.19 -6.86 22.15
C TRP A 13 14.92 -5.62 22.71
N VAL A 14 16.25 -5.59 22.64
CA VAL A 14 17.03 -4.37 22.95
C VAL A 14 16.74 -3.28 21.92
N ALA A 15 16.74 -3.59 20.62
CA ALA A 15 16.37 -2.64 19.57
C ALA A 15 14.93 -2.13 19.75
N PHE A 16 14.00 -3.02 20.10
CA PHE A 16 12.63 -2.66 20.49
C PHE A 16 12.62 -1.68 21.67
N ALA A 17 13.34 -1.99 22.75
CA ALA A 17 13.34 -1.16 23.95
C ALA A 17 13.90 0.25 23.68
N ILE A 18 15.00 0.35 22.91
CA ILE A 18 15.57 1.64 22.49
C ILE A 18 14.55 2.45 21.69
N ALA A 19 13.91 1.84 20.69
CA ALA A 19 12.90 2.51 19.88
C ALA A 19 11.66 2.90 20.70
N ALA A 20 11.15 2.00 21.53
CA ALA A 20 9.97 2.24 22.37
C ALA A 20 10.20 3.40 23.34
N ILE A 21 11.34 3.41 24.05
CA ILE A 21 11.70 4.52 24.95
C ILE A 21 11.80 5.83 24.16
N THR A 22 12.51 5.82 23.03
CA THR A 22 12.70 7.01 22.18
C THR A 22 11.36 7.59 21.71
N TYR A 23 10.49 6.77 21.15
CA TYR A 23 9.21 7.23 20.63
C TYR A 23 8.25 7.61 21.75
N LEU A 24 8.13 6.83 22.83
CA LEU A 24 7.26 7.18 23.96
C LEU A 24 7.69 8.47 24.66
N MET A 25 8.98 8.80 24.68
CA MET A 25 9.46 10.08 25.22
C MET A 25 9.19 11.27 24.28
N THR A 26 8.83 11.02 23.03
CA THR A 26 8.66 12.05 21.99
C THR A 26 7.29 12.01 21.32
N ILE A 27 6.33 11.22 21.84
CA ILE A 27 4.95 11.23 21.34
C ILE A 27 4.35 12.62 21.44
N GLU A 28 3.51 12.94 20.46
CA GLU A 28 2.64 14.09 20.58
C GLU A 28 1.71 13.90 21.80
N PRO A 29 1.64 14.86 22.73
CA PRO A 29 0.80 14.71 23.93
C PRO A 29 -0.69 14.83 23.60
N THR A 30 -1.04 15.39 22.44
CA THR A 30 -2.42 15.63 21.99
C THR A 30 -2.59 15.24 20.53
N ALA A 31 -3.68 15.66 19.88
CA ALA A 31 -3.86 15.46 18.45
C ALA A 31 -2.87 16.35 17.67
N SER A 32 -2.07 15.72 16.81
CA SER A 32 -1.19 16.42 15.89
C SER A 32 -1.94 16.93 14.65
N PHE A 33 -1.23 17.63 13.78
CA PHE A 33 -1.79 18.24 12.57
C PHE A 33 -2.21 17.18 11.53
N TRP A 34 -3.12 17.53 10.61
CA TRP A 34 -3.69 16.66 9.56
C TRP A 34 -4.67 15.58 10.06
N ASP A 35 -4.47 14.35 9.62
CA ASP A 35 -5.43 13.25 9.71
C ASP A 35 -5.43 12.63 11.13
N CYS A 36 -4.40 12.89 11.94
CA CYS A 36 -4.23 12.32 13.27
C CYS A 36 -5.39 12.67 14.21
N GLY A 37 -5.84 13.93 14.21
CA GLY A 37 -7.01 14.34 15.00
C GLY A 37 -8.29 13.60 14.60
N GLU A 38 -8.47 13.38 13.30
CA GLU A 38 -9.59 12.61 12.77
C GLU A 38 -9.50 11.14 13.18
N PHE A 39 -8.34 10.49 13.01
CA PHE A 39 -8.12 9.09 13.38
C PHE A 39 -8.28 8.85 14.89
N ILE A 40 -7.78 9.76 15.73
CA ILE A 40 -7.95 9.71 17.19
C ILE A 40 -9.43 9.81 17.56
N ALA A 41 -10.14 10.81 17.02
CA ALA A 41 -11.57 10.99 17.28
C ALA A 41 -12.39 9.79 16.80
N ALA A 42 -12.10 9.32 15.58
CA ALA A 42 -12.71 8.16 14.96
C ALA A 42 -12.51 6.91 15.82
N ALA A 43 -11.28 6.61 16.24
CA ALA A 43 -10.99 5.46 17.10
C ALA A 43 -11.64 5.59 18.48
N PHE A 44 -11.65 6.79 19.07
CA PHE A 44 -12.26 7.00 20.38
C PHE A 44 -13.77 6.76 20.36
N LYS A 45 -14.50 7.27 19.37
CA LYS A 45 -15.97 7.14 19.31
C LYS A 45 -16.46 6.01 18.41
N LEU A 46 -15.54 5.30 17.76
CA LEU A 46 -15.82 4.36 16.67
C LEU A 46 -16.65 5.02 15.57
N ASP A 47 -16.28 6.22 15.15
CA ASP A 47 -16.99 6.96 14.10
C ASP A 47 -16.62 6.42 12.70
N VAL A 48 -17.01 7.09 11.61
CA VAL A 48 -16.58 6.70 10.25
C VAL A 48 -15.78 7.85 9.66
N GLY A 49 -14.46 7.68 9.65
CA GLY A 49 -13.51 8.63 9.07
C GLY A 49 -13.50 8.64 7.55
N HIS A 50 -12.58 9.37 6.96
CA HIS A 50 -12.44 9.52 5.52
C HIS A 50 -12.08 8.20 4.86
N PRO A 51 -12.53 7.96 3.61
CA PRO A 51 -12.29 6.69 2.96
C PRO A 51 -10.79 6.40 2.72
N PRO A 52 -10.32 5.17 2.98
CA PRO A 52 -11.11 3.96 3.20
C PRO A 52 -11.34 3.61 4.69
N GLY A 53 -11.26 4.56 5.62
CA GLY A 53 -11.77 4.44 6.99
C GLY A 53 -10.92 3.70 8.02
N ALA A 54 -9.96 2.88 7.61
CA ALA A 54 -9.03 2.15 8.48
C ALA A 54 -9.70 1.47 9.73
N PRO A 55 -10.77 0.68 9.56
CA PRO A 55 -11.57 0.16 10.68
C PRO A 55 -10.78 -0.73 11.65
N PHE A 56 -9.75 -1.44 11.19
CA PHE A 56 -8.91 -2.24 12.10
C PHE A 56 -8.03 -1.36 12.99
N PHE A 57 -7.50 -0.25 12.45
CA PHE A 57 -6.82 0.77 13.26
C PHE A 57 -7.78 1.37 14.31
N MET A 58 -9.04 1.60 13.93
CA MET A 58 -10.04 2.13 14.86
C MET A 58 -10.33 1.18 16.02
N LEU A 59 -10.44 -0.13 15.76
CA LEU A 59 -10.67 -1.14 16.81
C LEU A 59 -9.50 -1.18 17.81
N THR A 60 -8.26 -1.16 17.32
CA THR A 60 -7.08 -1.16 18.20
C THR A 60 -6.91 0.18 18.91
N GLY A 61 -7.14 1.30 18.22
CA GLY A 61 -7.09 2.63 18.82
C GLY A 61 -8.13 2.77 19.94
N ARG A 62 -9.34 2.22 19.75
CA ARG A 62 -10.36 2.15 20.80
C ARG A 62 -9.91 1.33 22.00
N MET A 63 -9.23 0.20 21.78
CA MET A 63 -8.63 -0.59 22.87
C MET A 63 -7.60 0.24 23.64
N PHE A 64 -6.72 0.97 22.95
CA PHE A 64 -5.72 1.82 23.61
C PHE A 64 -6.34 3.02 24.35
N ALA A 65 -7.44 3.58 23.83
CA ALA A 65 -8.18 4.63 24.51
C ALA A 65 -8.72 4.19 25.89
N HIS A 66 -8.91 2.89 26.14
CA HIS A 66 -9.32 2.40 27.46
C HIS A 66 -8.22 2.48 28.53
N PHE A 67 -6.95 2.70 28.14
CA PHE A 67 -5.87 2.98 29.10
C PHE A 67 -5.83 4.44 29.55
N ALA A 68 -6.62 5.32 28.93
CA ALA A 68 -6.71 6.72 29.32
C ALA A 68 -7.49 6.86 30.64
N SER A 69 -6.90 7.55 31.62
CA SER A 69 -7.55 7.85 32.91
C SER A 69 -8.60 8.96 32.81
N SER A 70 -8.57 9.76 31.73
CA SER A 70 -9.52 10.82 31.43
C SER A 70 -9.64 11.04 29.91
N PRO A 71 -10.70 11.70 29.42
CA PRO A 71 -10.87 11.99 27.99
C PRO A 71 -9.71 12.77 27.36
N GLU A 72 -9.05 13.64 28.11
CA GLU A 72 -7.91 14.45 27.66
C GLU A 72 -6.67 13.58 27.35
N MET A 73 -6.56 12.41 27.98
CA MET A 73 -5.43 11.49 27.81
C MET A 73 -5.61 10.51 26.64
N VAL A 74 -6.78 10.50 25.99
CA VAL A 74 -7.10 9.56 24.90
C VAL A 74 -6.14 9.71 23.73
N ALA A 75 -5.86 10.96 23.32
CA ALA A 75 -4.93 11.24 22.21
C ALA A 75 -3.54 10.68 22.52
N MET A 76 -3.02 10.95 23.72
CA MET A 76 -1.72 10.42 24.16
C MET A 76 -1.69 8.88 24.17
N CYS A 77 -2.75 8.20 24.64
CA CYS A 77 -2.81 6.74 24.63
C CYS A 77 -2.83 6.15 23.21
N ILE A 78 -3.49 6.81 22.27
CA ILE A 78 -3.51 6.39 20.85
C ILE A 78 -2.16 6.71 20.18
N ASN A 79 -1.53 7.84 20.47
CA ASN A 79 -0.17 8.13 19.99
C ASN A 79 0.85 7.12 20.56
N ALA A 80 0.68 6.69 21.81
CA ALA A 80 1.48 5.64 22.42
C ALA A 80 1.31 4.28 21.72
N MET A 81 0.12 3.97 21.17
CA MET A 81 -0.09 2.80 20.31
C MET A 81 0.83 2.86 19.08
N SER A 82 0.85 3.99 18.37
CA SER A 82 1.75 4.20 17.23
C SER A 82 3.21 4.03 17.63
N ALA A 83 3.64 4.60 18.75
CA ALA A 83 5.01 4.47 19.25
C ALA A 83 5.40 3.01 19.51
N ILE A 84 4.53 2.24 20.16
CA ILE A 84 4.78 0.81 20.44
C ILE A 84 4.79 0.00 19.15
N PHE A 85 3.89 0.27 18.20
CA PHE A 85 3.84 -0.48 16.93
C PHE A 85 5.02 -0.15 16.02
N SER A 86 5.49 1.10 16.03
CA SER A 86 6.74 1.49 15.38
C SER A 86 7.94 0.85 16.06
N ALA A 87 7.99 0.75 17.39
CA ALA A 87 9.06 0.00 18.08
C ALA A 87 9.06 -1.49 17.72
N LEU A 88 7.88 -2.11 17.57
CA LEU A 88 7.75 -3.48 17.06
C LEU A 88 8.25 -3.57 15.60
N THR A 89 8.04 -2.55 14.77
CA THR A 89 8.61 -2.49 13.41
C THR A 89 10.14 -2.61 13.46
N ILE A 90 10.80 -1.91 14.40
CA ILE A 90 12.26 -1.98 14.60
C ILE A 90 12.71 -3.37 15.04
N LEU A 91 11.95 -4.04 15.93
CA LEU A 91 12.20 -5.43 16.33
C LEU A 91 12.24 -6.38 15.12
N PHE A 92 11.21 -6.29 14.26
CA PHE A 92 11.13 -7.15 13.08
C PHE A 92 12.17 -6.77 12.01
N LEU A 93 12.49 -5.48 11.85
CA LEU A 93 13.59 -5.04 10.99
C LEU A 93 14.92 -5.64 11.43
N PHE A 94 15.22 -5.61 12.73
CA PHE A 94 16.41 -6.23 13.29
C PHE A 94 16.47 -7.72 12.92
N TRP A 95 15.37 -8.47 13.12
CA TRP A 95 15.33 -9.89 12.77
C TRP A 95 15.39 -10.17 11.26
N THR A 96 14.86 -9.27 10.44
CA THR A 96 15.01 -9.32 8.99
C THR A 96 16.47 -9.14 8.58
N ILE A 97 17.15 -8.13 9.12
CA ILE A 97 18.55 -7.84 8.78
C ILE A 97 19.46 -8.98 9.21
N THR A 98 19.31 -9.46 10.45
CA THR A 98 20.12 -10.58 10.96
C THR A 98 19.89 -11.87 10.17
N HIS A 99 18.66 -12.13 9.70
CA HIS A 99 18.34 -13.24 8.81
C HIS A 99 19.07 -13.14 7.47
N LEU A 100 19.09 -11.97 6.85
CA LEU A 100 19.77 -11.76 5.57
C LEU A 100 21.29 -11.75 5.73
N ALA A 101 21.81 -11.11 6.78
CA ALA A 101 23.24 -11.02 7.06
C ALA A 101 23.87 -12.39 7.30
N ARG A 102 23.25 -13.26 8.10
CA ARG A 102 23.80 -14.61 8.36
C ARG A 102 23.93 -15.47 7.11
N LYS A 103 23.09 -15.25 6.08
CA LYS A 103 23.16 -15.99 4.80
C LYS A 103 24.41 -15.65 3.99
N ILE A 104 25.03 -14.51 4.28
CA ILE A 104 26.25 -14.02 3.63
C ILE A 104 27.46 -14.29 4.52
N VAL A 105 27.31 -14.07 5.84
CA VAL A 105 28.42 -14.09 6.80
C VAL A 105 28.77 -15.50 7.28
N PHE A 106 27.77 -16.33 7.61
CA PHE A 106 28.05 -17.62 8.24
C PHE A 106 28.60 -18.62 7.23
N LYS A 107 29.84 -19.08 7.45
CA LYS A 107 30.45 -20.14 6.65
C LYS A 107 29.84 -21.52 6.96
N ASN A 108 29.55 -21.75 8.23
CA ASN A 108 28.84 -22.95 8.71
C ASN A 108 27.69 -22.53 9.63
N GLU A 109 26.46 -22.66 9.14
CA GLU A 109 25.26 -22.25 9.89
C GLU A 109 25.14 -22.96 11.26
N ASN A 110 25.59 -24.21 11.38
CA ASN A 110 25.44 -24.97 12.63
C ASN A 110 26.37 -24.49 13.75
N GLN A 111 27.56 -23.98 13.38
CA GLN A 111 28.63 -23.60 14.29
C GLN A 111 29.28 -22.28 13.86
N PRO A 112 28.57 -21.14 13.96
CA PRO A 112 29.14 -19.83 13.68
C PRO A 112 30.17 -19.46 14.76
N SER A 113 31.26 -18.83 14.35
CA SER A 113 32.26 -18.22 15.22
C SER A 113 31.71 -17.01 15.97
N LEU A 114 32.36 -16.61 17.06
CA LEU A 114 31.97 -15.43 17.83
C LEU A 114 32.01 -14.14 16.98
N ALA A 115 33.03 -14.01 16.12
CA ALA A 115 33.16 -12.87 15.21
C ALA A 115 31.97 -12.80 14.24
N GLU A 116 31.62 -13.92 13.59
CA GLU A 116 30.45 -13.98 12.71
C GLU A 116 29.15 -13.61 13.44
N ILE A 117 28.96 -14.08 14.68
CA ILE A 117 27.80 -13.72 15.51
C ILE A 117 27.77 -12.20 15.77
N ILE A 118 28.89 -11.61 16.19
CA ILE A 118 28.98 -10.18 16.48
C ILE A 118 28.71 -9.36 15.21
N THR A 119 29.28 -9.75 14.07
CA THR A 119 29.05 -9.08 12.78
C THR A 119 27.56 -9.10 12.39
N VAL A 120 26.88 -10.24 12.54
CA VAL A 120 25.45 -10.36 12.21
C VAL A 120 24.58 -9.54 13.16
N LEU A 121 24.83 -9.61 14.47
CA LEU A 121 24.09 -8.81 15.45
C LEU A 121 24.33 -7.31 15.26
N GLY A 122 25.58 -6.92 14.97
CA GLY A 122 25.97 -5.55 14.65
C GLY A 122 25.29 -5.02 13.39
N ALA A 123 25.22 -5.82 12.32
CA ALA A 123 24.45 -5.50 11.13
C ALA A 123 22.97 -5.22 11.47
N GLY A 124 22.36 -6.09 12.29
CA GLY A 124 20.99 -5.92 12.77
C GLY A 124 20.79 -4.62 13.53
N MET A 125 21.65 -4.32 14.51
CA MET A 125 21.54 -3.11 15.33
C MET A 125 21.75 -1.84 14.51
N VAL A 126 22.78 -1.79 13.66
CA VAL A 126 23.10 -0.59 12.87
C VAL A 126 21.97 -0.26 11.90
N GLY A 127 21.47 -1.24 11.14
CA GLY A 127 20.38 -0.98 10.20
C GLY A 127 19.05 -0.66 10.91
N ALA A 128 18.70 -1.39 11.98
CA ALA A 128 17.45 -1.16 12.71
C ALA A 128 17.43 0.20 13.41
N LEU A 129 18.53 0.61 14.04
CA LEU A 129 18.64 1.91 14.69
C LEU A 129 18.77 3.05 13.68
N ALA A 130 19.40 2.84 12.53
CA ALA A 130 19.38 3.84 11.45
C ALA A 130 17.95 4.16 11.00
N TYR A 131 17.07 3.15 10.91
CA TYR A 131 15.65 3.39 10.63
C TYR A 131 14.92 4.04 11.79
N THR A 132 15.25 3.63 13.03
CA THR A 132 14.65 4.18 14.26
C THR A 132 14.76 5.70 14.30
N PHE A 133 15.93 6.23 13.93
CA PHE A 133 16.24 7.64 13.95
C PHE A 133 16.07 8.35 12.60
N SER A 134 15.42 7.70 11.62
CA SER A 134 15.12 8.33 10.33
C SER A 134 13.92 9.28 10.47
N ASP A 135 14.07 10.51 9.96
CA ASP A 135 13.11 11.62 10.10
C ASP A 135 11.68 11.22 9.74
N THR A 136 11.50 10.56 8.59
CA THR A 136 10.18 10.19 8.09
C THR A 136 9.50 9.12 8.94
N PHE A 137 10.27 8.12 9.39
CA PHE A 137 9.71 7.05 10.20
C PHE A 137 9.44 7.52 11.63
N TRP A 138 10.33 8.32 12.20
CA TRP A 138 10.13 8.90 13.53
C TRP A 138 8.86 9.75 13.57
N PHE A 139 8.67 10.66 12.61
CA PHE A 139 7.46 11.48 12.52
C PHE A 139 6.18 10.63 12.54
N SER A 140 6.17 9.53 11.77
CA SER A 140 5.02 8.60 11.76
C SER A 140 4.88 7.77 13.04
N ALA A 141 5.95 7.60 13.82
CA ALA A 141 5.97 6.79 15.04
C ALA A 141 5.40 7.52 16.25
N VAL A 142 5.40 8.86 16.25
CA VAL A 142 5.01 9.67 17.41
C VAL A 142 3.57 10.20 17.35
N GLU A 143 2.86 9.90 16.27
CA GLU A 143 1.50 10.39 16.00
C GLU A 143 0.51 9.26 15.68
N GLY A 144 -0.75 9.46 16.05
CA GLY A 144 -1.87 8.53 15.87
C GLY A 144 -2.37 8.42 14.43
N GLU A 145 -1.51 8.03 13.49
CA GLU A 145 -1.83 7.81 12.07
C GLU A 145 -1.65 6.33 11.67
N VAL A 146 -2.19 5.94 10.51
CA VAL A 146 -2.19 4.55 10.01
C VAL A 146 -0.79 4.03 9.61
N TYR A 147 0.20 4.89 9.44
CA TYR A 147 1.50 4.51 8.86
C TYR A 147 2.41 3.74 9.83
N ALA A 148 2.35 4.01 11.13
CA ALA A 148 3.03 3.19 12.15
C ALA A 148 2.55 1.73 12.06
N TYR A 149 1.23 1.55 12.00
CA TYR A 149 0.59 0.24 11.87
C TYR A 149 0.92 -0.42 10.51
N SER A 150 0.84 0.33 9.41
CA SER A 150 1.21 -0.17 8.08
C SER A 150 2.68 -0.64 8.02
N SER A 151 3.58 0.07 8.70
CA SER A 151 5.00 -0.29 8.78
C SER A 151 5.20 -1.57 9.59
N LEU A 152 4.46 -1.74 10.69
CA LEU A 152 4.47 -2.97 11.48
C LEU A 152 4.03 -4.18 10.64
N PHE A 153 2.92 -4.08 9.92
CA PHE A 153 2.48 -5.18 9.05
C PHE A 153 3.51 -5.52 7.97
N THR A 154 4.08 -4.49 7.34
CA THR A 154 5.16 -4.64 6.35
C THR A 154 6.34 -5.42 6.94
N ALA A 155 6.80 -5.02 8.13
CA ALA A 155 7.95 -5.66 8.79
C ALA A 155 7.63 -7.09 9.23
N VAL A 156 6.48 -7.34 9.85
CA VAL A 156 6.08 -8.68 10.32
C VAL A 156 5.86 -9.64 9.15
N VAL A 157 5.19 -9.21 8.08
CA VAL A 157 4.93 -10.05 6.90
C VAL A 157 6.22 -10.40 6.19
N PHE A 158 7.12 -9.42 6.01
CA PHE A 158 8.41 -9.67 5.38
C PHE A 158 9.30 -10.57 6.26
N TRP A 159 9.31 -10.36 7.58
CA TRP A 159 9.97 -11.28 8.50
C TRP A 159 9.36 -12.69 8.49
N ALA A 160 8.03 -12.80 8.42
CA ALA A 160 7.32 -14.08 8.43
C ALA A 160 7.65 -14.94 7.20
N ILE A 161 7.86 -14.35 6.02
CA ILE A 161 8.29 -15.13 4.84
C ILE A 161 9.74 -15.61 4.98
N LEU A 162 10.59 -14.87 5.67
CA LEU A 162 11.95 -15.29 5.98
C LEU A 162 11.93 -16.42 7.04
N LYS A 163 10.99 -16.37 8.00
CA LYS A 163 10.74 -17.50 8.91
C LYS A 163 10.19 -18.72 8.21
N TRP A 164 9.32 -18.54 7.21
CA TRP A 164 8.92 -19.62 6.32
C TRP A 164 10.12 -20.20 5.57
N GLU A 165 11.01 -19.36 5.02
CA GLU A 165 12.20 -19.79 4.28
C GLU A 165 13.08 -20.75 5.12
N ASP A 166 13.27 -20.44 6.41
CA ASP A 166 14.04 -21.26 7.35
C ASP A 166 13.47 -22.67 7.56
N CYS A 167 12.15 -22.82 7.50
CA CYS A 167 11.45 -24.06 7.82
C CYS A 167 10.65 -24.64 6.64
N ALA A 168 10.88 -24.17 5.41
CA ALA A 168 10.00 -24.48 4.26
C ALA A 168 9.95 -25.97 3.86
N ASP A 169 10.86 -26.78 4.41
CA ASP A 169 10.97 -28.22 4.20
C ASP A 169 10.44 -29.03 5.40
N GLU A 170 10.06 -28.35 6.49
CA GLU A 170 9.44 -28.96 7.67
C GLU A 170 7.93 -29.14 7.46
N PRO A 171 7.30 -30.15 8.10
CA PRO A 171 5.85 -30.27 8.12
C PRO A 171 5.19 -29.01 8.69
N LEU A 172 4.05 -28.61 8.11
CA LEU A 172 3.25 -27.44 8.52
C LEU A 172 3.95 -26.08 8.34
N ALA A 173 5.01 -26.00 7.53
CA ALA A 173 5.65 -24.73 7.20
C ALA A 173 4.66 -23.71 6.61
N GLU A 174 3.67 -24.18 5.87
CA GLU A 174 2.61 -23.38 5.24
C GLU A 174 1.81 -22.52 6.23
N ARG A 175 1.86 -22.81 7.54
CA ARG A 175 1.26 -21.95 8.58
C ARG A 175 1.75 -20.51 8.51
N TRP A 176 2.99 -20.29 8.07
CA TRP A 176 3.55 -18.95 7.88
C TRP A 176 2.94 -18.24 6.67
N ILE A 177 2.66 -18.96 5.58
CA ILE A 177 1.96 -18.42 4.41
C ILE A 177 0.53 -18.04 4.79
N ILE A 178 -0.15 -18.89 5.56
CA ILE A 178 -1.50 -18.60 6.07
C ILE A 178 -1.45 -17.39 7.02
N PHE A 179 -0.47 -17.31 7.91
CA PHE A 179 -0.28 -16.16 8.79
C PHE A 179 -0.04 -14.87 8.01
N ILE A 180 0.77 -14.89 6.95
CA ILE A 180 0.96 -13.76 6.04
C ILE A 180 -0.37 -13.35 5.40
N ALA A 181 -1.16 -14.30 4.90
CA ALA A 181 -2.46 -14.00 4.30
C ALA A 181 -3.43 -13.36 5.29
N TYR A 182 -3.42 -13.80 6.55
CA TYR A 182 -4.20 -13.19 7.63
C TYR A 182 -3.79 -11.74 7.90
N LEU A 183 -2.49 -11.49 8.03
CA LEU A 183 -1.96 -10.14 8.24
C LEU A 183 -2.22 -9.24 7.02
N MET A 184 -2.17 -9.77 5.80
CA MET A 184 -2.58 -9.03 4.60
C MET A 184 -4.05 -8.65 4.65
N GLY A 185 -4.93 -9.57 5.05
CA GLY A 185 -6.37 -9.31 5.25
C GLY A 185 -6.62 -8.20 6.27
N LEU A 186 -5.98 -8.27 7.43
CA LEU A 186 -6.07 -7.23 8.47
C LEU A 186 -5.51 -5.87 7.99
N SER A 187 -4.41 -5.90 7.25
CA SER A 187 -3.78 -4.69 6.74
C SER A 187 -4.69 -3.93 5.78
N ILE A 188 -5.59 -4.58 5.05
CA ILE A 188 -6.56 -3.87 4.19
C ILE A 188 -7.44 -2.96 5.06
N GLY A 189 -7.82 -3.40 6.27
CA GLY A 189 -8.53 -2.59 7.26
C GLY A 189 -7.67 -1.52 7.96
N VAL A 190 -6.42 -1.29 7.53
CA VAL A 190 -5.52 -0.23 8.01
C VAL A 190 -5.05 0.61 6.84
N HIS A 191 -4.27 0.01 5.94
CA HIS A 191 -3.72 0.63 4.74
C HIS A 191 -3.30 -0.44 3.71
N LEU A 192 -3.47 -0.15 2.42
CA LEU A 192 -3.15 -1.05 1.31
C LEU A 192 -1.64 -1.22 1.00
N LEU A 193 -0.74 -0.52 1.69
CA LEU A 193 0.69 -0.44 1.32
C LEU A 193 1.41 -1.78 1.52
N ASN A 194 0.97 -2.58 2.48
CA ASN A 194 1.54 -3.91 2.75
C ASN A 194 1.42 -4.87 1.55
N LEU A 195 0.45 -4.66 0.65
CA LEU A 195 0.32 -5.47 -0.57
C LEU A 195 1.52 -5.29 -1.51
N LEU A 196 2.25 -4.18 -1.39
CA LEU A 196 3.47 -3.90 -2.16
C LEU A 196 4.64 -4.80 -1.73
N CYS A 197 4.53 -5.52 -0.62
CA CYS A 197 5.51 -6.52 -0.23
C CYS A 197 5.41 -7.81 -1.04
N ILE A 198 4.24 -8.11 -1.65
CA ILE A 198 3.95 -9.38 -2.36
C ILE A 198 5.07 -9.76 -3.35
N PRO A 199 5.60 -8.85 -4.21
CA PRO A 199 6.71 -9.18 -5.10
C PRO A 199 7.95 -9.70 -4.39
N ALA A 200 8.34 -9.09 -3.27
CA ALA A 200 9.48 -9.57 -2.48
C ALA A 200 9.19 -10.93 -1.83
N LEU A 201 7.98 -11.16 -1.30
CA LEU A 201 7.59 -12.45 -0.70
C LEU A 201 7.60 -13.59 -1.73
N VAL A 202 7.08 -13.32 -2.93
CA VAL A 202 7.06 -14.30 -4.03
C VAL A 202 8.48 -14.63 -4.49
N LEU A 203 9.40 -13.66 -4.48
CA LEU A 203 10.82 -13.93 -4.74
C LEU A 203 11.47 -14.82 -3.67
N VAL A 204 11.19 -14.58 -2.38
CA VAL A 204 11.64 -15.48 -1.30
C VAL A 204 11.10 -16.90 -1.53
N PHE A 205 9.80 -17.01 -1.85
CA PHE A 205 9.17 -18.30 -2.16
C PHE A 205 9.85 -19.02 -3.32
N TYR A 206 10.05 -18.30 -4.43
CA TYR A 206 10.67 -18.85 -5.64
C TYR A 206 12.12 -19.27 -5.40
N TYR A 207 12.94 -18.43 -4.76
CA TYR A 207 14.34 -18.76 -4.50
C TYR A 207 14.52 -19.91 -3.50
N LYS A 208 13.56 -20.14 -2.60
CA LYS A 208 13.58 -21.29 -1.68
C LYS A 208 13.10 -22.59 -2.33
N LYS A 209 12.06 -22.55 -3.18
CA LYS A 209 11.45 -23.77 -3.74
C LYS A 209 12.09 -24.30 -5.03
N TYR A 210 12.92 -23.50 -5.70
CA TYR A 210 13.57 -23.89 -6.95
C TYR A 210 15.08 -24.03 -6.75
N GLU A 211 15.65 -25.19 -7.14
CA GLU A 211 17.07 -25.52 -6.94
C GLU A 211 18.02 -24.63 -7.76
N GLU A 212 17.61 -24.29 -8.99
CA GLU A 212 18.37 -23.44 -9.91
C GLU A 212 17.60 -22.20 -10.33
N PRO A 213 17.47 -21.18 -9.45
CA PRO A 213 16.83 -19.94 -9.83
C PRO A 213 17.63 -19.21 -10.90
N ASN A 214 16.95 -18.85 -11.98
CA ASN A 214 17.54 -18.06 -13.07
C ASN A 214 16.74 -16.78 -13.33
N LEU A 215 17.23 -15.94 -14.25
CA LEU A 215 16.61 -14.66 -14.60
C LEU A 215 15.19 -14.85 -15.18
N LYS A 216 14.98 -15.84 -16.07
CA LYS A 216 13.67 -16.09 -16.69
C LYS A 216 12.61 -16.44 -15.63
N GLY A 217 12.94 -17.32 -14.70
CA GLY A 217 12.03 -17.68 -13.62
C GLY A 217 11.85 -16.55 -12.59
N THR A 218 12.87 -15.72 -12.37
CA THR A 218 12.74 -14.49 -11.55
C THR A 218 11.74 -13.52 -12.17
N LEU A 219 11.86 -13.24 -13.48
CA LEU A 219 10.93 -12.38 -14.22
C LEU A 219 9.50 -12.95 -14.24
N LEU A 220 9.36 -14.27 -14.39
CA LEU A 220 8.05 -14.93 -14.30
C LEU A 220 7.46 -14.84 -12.90
N ALA A 221 8.25 -15.03 -11.84
CA ALA A 221 7.81 -14.89 -10.45
C ALA A 221 7.34 -13.46 -10.16
N LEU A 222 8.03 -12.45 -10.69
CA LEU A 222 7.61 -11.05 -10.62
C LEU A 222 6.30 -10.79 -11.38
N LEU A 223 6.16 -11.33 -12.59
CA LEU A 223 4.90 -11.20 -13.33
C LEU A 223 3.72 -11.80 -12.54
N ILE A 224 3.92 -13.00 -11.96
CA ILE A 224 2.92 -13.65 -11.11
C ILE A 224 2.60 -12.80 -9.89
N SER A 225 3.60 -12.17 -9.26
CA SER A 225 3.38 -11.35 -8.08
C SER A 225 2.56 -10.08 -8.37
N PHE A 226 2.78 -9.43 -9.53
CA PHE A 226 1.93 -8.33 -9.98
C PHE A 226 0.49 -8.77 -10.27
N VAL A 227 0.30 -9.97 -10.84
CA VAL A 227 -1.03 -10.56 -11.01
C VAL A 227 -1.68 -10.81 -9.64
N LEU A 228 -0.95 -11.32 -8.65
CA LEU A 228 -1.47 -11.50 -7.29
C LEU A 228 -1.87 -10.18 -6.63
N VAL A 229 -1.06 -9.13 -6.77
CA VAL A 229 -1.41 -7.78 -6.30
C VAL A 229 -2.71 -7.31 -6.95
N ALA A 230 -2.85 -7.46 -8.27
CA ALA A 230 -4.04 -7.07 -9.01
C ALA A 230 -5.28 -7.89 -8.61
N VAL A 231 -5.13 -9.21 -8.40
CA VAL A 231 -6.21 -10.09 -7.93
C VAL A 231 -6.70 -9.64 -6.56
N VAL A 232 -5.81 -9.28 -5.62
CA VAL A 232 -6.23 -8.79 -4.30
C VAL A 232 -6.91 -7.42 -4.42
N LEU A 233 -6.27 -6.46 -5.07
CA LEU A 233 -6.74 -5.06 -5.15
C LEU A 233 -8.02 -4.88 -5.96
N TYR A 234 -8.11 -5.51 -7.13
CA TYR A 234 -9.21 -5.30 -8.08
C TYR A 234 -10.17 -6.47 -8.16
N GLY A 235 -9.80 -7.64 -7.63
CA GLY A 235 -10.64 -8.84 -7.62
C GLY A 235 -11.27 -9.08 -6.26
N ILE A 236 -10.48 -9.41 -5.24
CA ILE A 236 -10.97 -9.86 -3.93
C ILE A 236 -11.67 -8.72 -3.18
N VAL A 237 -10.99 -7.58 -2.99
CA VAL A 237 -11.52 -6.46 -2.17
C VAL A 237 -12.85 -5.91 -2.71
N PRO A 238 -12.93 -5.42 -3.96
CA PRO A 238 -14.20 -4.94 -4.51
C PRO A 238 -15.15 -6.08 -4.87
N GLY A 239 -14.65 -7.21 -5.41
CA GLY A 239 -15.51 -8.32 -5.83
C GLY A 239 -16.32 -8.91 -4.68
N PHE A 240 -15.75 -9.00 -3.47
CA PHE A 240 -16.47 -9.50 -2.30
C PHE A 240 -17.64 -8.58 -1.92
N VAL A 241 -17.43 -7.26 -1.98
CA VAL A 241 -18.47 -6.26 -1.67
C VAL A 241 -19.55 -6.24 -2.75
N ASN A 242 -19.16 -6.40 -4.02
CA ASN A 242 -20.07 -6.39 -5.16
C ASN A 242 -20.99 -7.61 -5.13
N MET A 243 -20.43 -8.78 -4.81
CA MET A 243 -21.21 -10.00 -4.60
C MET A 243 -22.20 -9.83 -3.44
N ALA A 244 -21.76 -9.26 -2.32
CA ALA A 244 -22.64 -8.95 -1.19
C ALA A 244 -23.78 -7.99 -1.60
N GLY A 245 -23.48 -6.96 -2.40
CA GLY A 245 -24.48 -6.04 -2.94
C GLY A 245 -25.50 -6.71 -3.84
N TRP A 246 -25.09 -7.59 -4.76
CA TRP A 246 -26.02 -8.31 -5.63
C TRP A 246 -26.96 -9.25 -4.87
N PHE A 247 -26.45 -9.93 -3.84
CA PHE A 247 -27.30 -10.70 -2.94
C PHE A 247 -28.25 -9.78 -2.17
N ASP A 248 -27.78 -8.63 -1.69
CA ASP A 248 -28.65 -7.69 -0.99
C ASP A 248 -29.77 -7.14 -1.88
N LEU A 249 -29.50 -6.85 -3.16
CA LEU A 249 -30.55 -6.50 -4.12
C LEU A 249 -31.57 -7.62 -4.31
N LEU A 250 -31.14 -8.88 -4.42
CA LEU A 250 -32.04 -10.01 -4.55
C LEU A 250 -32.98 -10.09 -3.33
N PHE A 251 -32.43 -10.06 -2.12
CA PHE A 251 -33.22 -10.22 -0.90
C PHE A 251 -34.13 -9.02 -0.64
N VAL A 252 -33.65 -7.80 -0.85
CA VAL A 252 -34.42 -6.58 -0.57
C VAL A 252 -35.46 -6.34 -1.67
N ASN A 253 -35.03 -6.25 -2.94
CA ASN A 253 -35.92 -5.84 -4.02
C ASN A 253 -36.85 -6.95 -4.53
N VAL A 254 -36.44 -8.22 -4.42
CA VAL A 254 -37.23 -9.36 -4.93
C VAL A 254 -37.94 -10.09 -3.80
N LEU A 255 -37.24 -10.41 -2.70
CA LEU A 255 -37.84 -11.15 -1.58
C LEU A 255 -38.51 -10.24 -0.54
N GLY A 256 -38.27 -8.92 -0.59
CA GLY A 256 -38.88 -7.94 0.29
C GLY A 256 -38.36 -7.99 1.74
N CYS A 257 -37.10 -8.40 1.93
CA CYS A 257 -36.40 -8.37 3.20
C CYS A 257 -35.88 -6.96 3.54
N SER A 258 -35.42 -6.77 4.78
CA SER A 258 -34.76 -5.53 5.20
C SER A 258 -33.37 -5.35 4.59
N PHE A 259 -32.90 -4.10 4.50
CA PHE A 259 -31.55 -3.79 4.03
C PHE A 259 -30.45 -4.63 4.71
N ASN A 260 -29.38 -4.95 3.98
CA ASN A 260 -28.24 -5.77 4.40
C ASN A 260 -28.55 -7.25 4.70
N THR A 261 -29.81 -7.71 4.62
CA THR A 261 -30.18 -9.13 4.83
C THR A 261 -29.48 -10.05 3.83
N GLY A 262 -29.46 -9.67 2.54
CA GLY A 262 -28.84 -10.50 1.51
C GLY A 262 -27.32 -10.51 1.63
N ALA A 263 -26.71 -9.41 2.08
CA ALA A 263 -25.29 -9.37 2.37
C ALA A 263 -24.90 -10.37 3.49
N VAL A 264 -25.69 -10.47 4.57
CA VAL A 264 -25.49 -11.46 5.63
C VAL A 264 -25.63 -12.89 5.10
N VAL A 265 -26.66 -13.16 4.30
CA VAL A 265 -26.86 -14.48 3.68
C VAL A 265 -25.68 -14.85 2.78
N TYR A 266 -25.19 -13.91 1.97
CA TYR A 266 -24.01 -14.11 1.14
C TYR A 266 -22.78 -14.49 1.97
N ILE A 267 -22.52 -13.79 3.08
CA ILE A 267 -21.39 -14.10 3.98
C ILE A 267 -21.52 -15.54 4.52
N LEU A 268 -22.70 -15.96 4.96
CA LEU A 268 -22.94 -17.33 5.44
C LEU A 268 -22.72 -18.38 4.34
N LEU A 269 -23.18 -18.10 3.12
CA LEU A 269 -22.94 -18.97 1.96
C LEU A 269 -21.46 -19.02 1.59
N MET A 270 -20.73 -17.92 1.72
CA MET A 270 -19.29 -17.86 1.44
C MET A 270 -18.53 -18.72 2.45
N ILE A 271 -18.89 -18.63 3.73
CA ILE A 271 -18.33 -19.50 4.79
C ILE A 271 -18.63 -20.97 4.46
N ALA A 272 -19.87 -21.30 4.10
CA ALA A 272 -20.24 -22.67 3.73
C ALA A 272 -19.45 -23.19 2.52
N ALA A 273 -19.26 -22.35 1.49
CA ALA A 273 -18.47 -22.69 0.31
C ALA A 273 -16.98 -22.92 0.64
N ILE A 274 -16.40 -22.10 1.51
CA ILE A 274 -15.01 -22.27 1.98
C ILE A 274 -14.90 -23.57 2.77
N VAL A 275 -15.77 -23.79 3.76
CA VAL A 275 -15.74 -25.00 4.60
C VAL A 275 -15.88 -26.25 3.74
N TRP A 276 -16.77 -26.23 2.74
CA TRP A 276 -16.89 -27.32 1.78
C TRP A 276 -15.60 -27.54 0.99
N GLY A 277 -15.01 -26.48 0.42
CA GLY A 277 -13.75 -26.59 -0.32
C GLY A 277 -12.57 -27.07 0.53
N LEU A 278 -12.48 -26.63 1.78
CA LEU A 278 -11.49 -27.12 2.75
C LEU A 278 -11.70 -28.60 3.07
N TRP A 279 -12.95 -29.03 3.26
CA TRP A 279 -13.27 -30.41 3.54
C TRP A 279 -12.93 -31.35 2.38
N GLU A 280 -13.29 -30.99 1.14
CA GLU A 280 -12.95 -31.77 -0.06
C GLU A 280 -11.45 -31.87 -0.28
N SER A 281 -10.75 -30.73 -0.20
CA SER A 281 -9.31 -30.66 -0.40
C SER A 281 -8.52 -31.42 0.67
N TYR A 282 -9.01 -31.44 1.92
CA TYR A 282 -8.41 -32.20 3.01
C TYR A 282 -8.68 -33.71 2.92
N LYS A 283 -9.93 -34.12 2.65
CA LYS A 283 -10.28 -35.54 2.55
C LYS A 283 -9.68 -36.22 1.32
N GLY A 284 -9.52 -35.49 0.21
CA GLY A 284 -8.86 -35.99 -1.00
C GLY A 284 -9.60 -37.14 -1.70
N LYS A 285 -10.89 -37.39 -1.39
CA LYS A 285 -11.67 -38.49 -1.98
C LYS A 285 -11.96 -38.31 -3.47
N SER A 286 -12.07 -37.07 -3.94
CA SER A 286 -12.36 -36.75 -5.34
C SER A 286 -11.64 -35.48 -5.75
N GLU A 287 -10.66 -35.62 -6.65
CA GLU A 287 -9.94 -34.49 -7.21
C GLU A 287 -10.87 -33.55 -7.99
N LEU A 288 -11.86 -34.11 -8.69
CA LEU A 288 -12.89 -33.35 -9.39
C LEU A 288 -13.67 -32.44 -8.43
N ARG A 289 -14.16 -32.98 -7.29
CA ARG A 289 -14.91 -32.19 -6.30
C ARG A 289 -14.05 -31.08 -5.70
N SER A 290 -12.79 -31.35 -5.37
CA SER A 290 -11.87 -30.33 -4.85
C SER A 290 -11.62 -29.21 -5.86
N ARG A 291 -11.43 -29.52 -7.15
CA ARG A 291 -11.25 -28.52 -8.21
C ARG A 291 -12.53 -27.72 -8.48
N ILE A 292 -13.71 -28.36 -8.44
CA ILE A 292 -15.00 -27.64 -8.53
C ILE A 292 -15.15 -26.69 -7.34
N ALA A 293 -14.91 -27.17 -6.11
CA ALA A 293 -15.02 -26.34 -4.92
C ALA A 293 -14.04 -25.15 -4.95
N PHE A 294 -12.83 -25.35 -5.48
CA PHE A 294 -11.89 -24.25 -5.75
C PHE A 294 -12.49 -23.20 -6.70
N CYS A 295 -13.01 -23.61 -7.86
CA CYS A 295 -13.65 -22.69 -8.80
C CYS A 295 -14.82 -21.94 -8.17
N VAL A 296 -15.69 -22.64 -7.45
CA VAL A 296 -16.83 -22.05 -6.74
C VAL A 296 -16.35 -20.97 -5.78
N ASN A 297 -15.34 -21.26 -4.95
CA ASN A 297 -14.80 -20.26 -4.03
C ASN A 297 -14.20 -19.05 -4.75
N MET A 298 -13.39 -19.24 -5.80
CA MET A 298 -12.78 -18.11 -6.52
C MET A 298 -13.83 -17.21 -7.20
N ILE A 299 -14.89 -17.82 -7.75
CA ILE A 299 -16.01 -17.09 -8.36
C ILE A 299 -16.86 -16.40 -7.29
N PHE A 300 -17.16 -17.11 -6.19
CA PHE A 300 -18.07 -16.63 -5.17
C PHE A 300 -17.50 -15.48 -4.34
N VAL A 301 -16.18 -15.44 -4.13
CA VAL A 301 -15.48 -14.24 -3.61
C VAL A 301 -15.64 -13.02 -4.51
N GLY A 302 -15.89 -13.23 -5.81
CA GLY A 302 -16.10 -12.17 -6.78
C GLY A 302 -14.87 -11.79 -7.60
N ILE A 303 -13.78 -12.58 -7.54
CA ILE A 303 -12.55 -12.35 -8.33
C ILE A 303 -12.82 -12.11 -9.84
N PRO A 304 -13.75 -12.82 -10.51
CA PRO A 304 -14.00 -12.58 -11.94
C PRO A 304 -14.76 -11.29 -12.25
N PHE A 305 -15.44 -10.68 -11.28
CA PHE A 305 -16.40 -9.60 -11.51
C PHE A 305 -15.72 -8.22 -11.48
N VAL A 306 -14.59 -8.12 -12.18
CA VAL A 306 -13.83 -6.87 -12.31
C VAL A 306 -14.42 -6.01 -13.41
N GLY A 307 -14.70 -4.74 -13.09
CA GLY A 307 -15.28 -3.77 -14.01
C GLY A 307 -16.70 -4.12 -14.45
N TYR A 308 -17.22 -3.39 -15.45
CA TYR A 308 -18.65 -3.40 -15.80
C TYR A 308 -18.98 -4.20 -17.08
N LYS A 309 -18.00 -4.87 -17.68
CA LYS A 309 -18.14 -5.53 -18.99
C LYS A 309 -18.37 -7.03 -18.81
N ALA A 310 -19.59 -7.50 -19.09
CA ALA A 310 -19.97 -8.90 -18.90
C ALA A 310 -19.06 -9.91 -19.65
N TRP A 311 -18.56 -9.58 -20.84
CA TRP A 311 -17.64 -10.46 -21.58
C TRP A 311 -16.33 -10.70 -20.82
N LEU A 312 -15.85 -9.71 -20.05
CA LEU A 312 -14.63 -9.84 -19.26
C LEU A 312 -14.85 -10.84 -18.13
N TRP A 313 -16.01 -10.80 -17.47
CA TRP A 313 -16.37 -11.76 -16.42
C TRP A 313 -16.39 -13.19 -16.95
N ILE A 314 -16.96 -13.42 -18.14
CA ILE A 314 -16.98 -14.74 -18.79
C ILE A 314 -15.56 -15.24 -19.05
N VAL A 315 -14.69 -14.39 -19.59
CA VAL A 315 -13.28 -14.73 -19.85
C VAL A 315 -12.54 -15.07 -18.56
N LEU A 316 -12.74 -14.30 -17.48
CA LEU A 316 -12.09 -14.54 -16.19
C LEU A 316 -12.59 -15.82 -15.51
N ILE A 317 -13.90 -16.10 -15.59
CA ILE A 317 -14.48 -17.37 -15.12
C ILE A 317 -13.86 -18.54 -15.90
N ALA A 318 -13.82 -18.44 -17.24
CA ALA A 318 -13.20 -19.46 -18.08
C ALA A 318 -11.72 -19.65 -17.74
N ALA A 319 -10.97 -18.57 -17.47
CA ALA A 319 -9.57 -18.65 -17.06
C ALA A 319 -9.39 -19.38 -15.72
N ILE A 320 -10.25 -19.13 -14.72
CA ILE A 320 -10.23 -19.85 -13.43
C ILE A 320 -10.51 -21.33 -13.63
N VAL A 321 -11.52 -21.67 -14.42
CA VAL A 321 -11.88 -23.07 -14.71
C VAL A 321 -10.75 -23.76 -15.46
N VAL A 322 -10.23 -23.14 -16.52
CA VAL A 322 -9.10 -23.68 -17.29
C VAL A 322 -7.88 -23.85 -16.40
N PHE A 323 -7.55 -22.89 -15.55
CA PHE A 323 -6.46 -23.01 -14.59
C PHE A 323 -6.68 -24.19 -13.64
N ALA A 324 -7.85 -24.29 -13.03
CA ALA A 324 -8.19 -25.34 -12.08
C ALA A 324 -8.15 -26.75 -12.68
N PHE A 325 -8.50 -26.91 -13.95
CA PHE A 325 -8.58 -28.22 -14.61
C PHE A 325 -7.35 -28.57 -15.47
N LYS A 326 -6.64 -27.59 -16.05
CA LYS A 326 -5.46 -27.84 -16.90
C LYS A 326 -4.14 -27.82 -16.13
N TRP A 327 -4.03 -27.06 -15.04
CA TRP A 327 -2.78 -27.00 -14.29
C TRP A 327 -2.60 -28.23 -13.40
N LYS A 328 -1.88 -29.24 -13.91
CA LYS A 328 -1.66 -30.52 -13.22
C LYS A 328 -0.96 -30.40 -11.86
N LYS A 329 -0.28 -29.29 -11.58
CA LYS A 329 0.39 -29.04 -10.30
C LYS A 329 -0.56 -28.53 -9.20
N LEU A 330 -1.83 -28.25 -9.52
CA LEU A 330 -2.84 -27.86 -8.55
C LEU A 330 -3.30 -29.07 -7.73
N SER A 331 -2.51 -29.44 -6.72
CA SER A 331 -2.80 -30.55 -5.81
C SER A 331 -3.87 -30.18 -4.78
N GLY A 332 -4.50 -31.18 -4.16
CA GLY A 332 -5.46 -30.96 -3.06
C GLY A 332 -4.87 -30.17 -1.89
N SER A 333 -3.60 -30.42 -1.54
CA SER A 333 -2.89 -29.64 -0.52
C SER A 333 -2.72 -28.17 -0.93
N LEU A 334 -2.35 -27.89 -2.19
CA LEU A 334 -2.24 -26.51 -2.68
C LEU A 334 -3.61 -25.80 -2.68
N ILE A 335 -4.67 -26.48 -3.11
CA ILE A 335 -6.04 -25.95 -3.02
C ILE A 335 -6.38 -25.63 -1.56
N ASN A 336 -6.09 -26.54 -0.64
CA ASN A 336 -6.36 -26.34 0.78
C ASN A 336 -5.63 -25.10 1.33
N THR A 337 -4.33 -24.95 1.03
CA THR A 337 -3.55 -23.77 1.44
C THR A 337 -4.09 -22.47 0.85
N ILE A 338 -4.49 -22.47 -0.43
CA ILE A 338 -5.09 -21.28 -1.07
C ILE A 338 -6.41 -20.92 -0.40
N LEU A 339 -7.29 -21.90 -0.15
CA LEU A 339 -8.58 -21.67 0.49
C LEU A 339 -8.44 -21.26 1.96
N LEU A 340 -7.47 -21.82 2.71
CA LEU A 340 -7.15 -21.37 4.06
C LEU A 340 -6.64 -19.93 4.07
N SER A 341 -5.73 -19.60 3.14
CA SER A 341 -5.22 -18.24 2.98
C SER A 341 -6.33 -17.25 2.65
N LEU A 342 -7.22 -17.61 1.73
CA LEU A 342 -8.42 -16.83 1.40
C LEU A 342 -9.32 -16.66 2.63
N MET A 343 -9.61 -17.73 3.36
CA MET A 343 -10.45 -17.70 4.56
C MET A 343 -9.92 -16.71 5.59
N VAL A 344 -8.64 -16.82 5.97
CA VAL A 344 -8.07 -15.93 6.98
C VAL A 344 -7.90 -14.50 6.47
N MET A 345 -7.66 -14.30 5.17
CA MET A 345 -7.66 -12.97 4.56
C MET A 345 -9.04 -12.31 4.65
N LEU A 346 -10.12 -13.05 4.36
CA LEU A 346 -11.50 -12.56 4.50
C LEU A 346 -11.87 -12.30 5.97
N ILE A 347 -11.39 -13.13 6.91
CA ILE A 347 -11.54 -12.87 8.36
C ILE A 347 -10.89 -11.52 8.73
N GLY A 348 -9.70 -11.22 8.22
CA GLY A 348 -9.07 -9.92 8.46
C GLY A 348 -9.83 -8.76 7.81
N TYR A 349 -10.29 -8.96 6.58
CA TYR A 349 -11.09 -7.99 5.84
C TYR A 349 -12.46 -7.70 6.48
N PHE A 350 -12.98 -8.63 7.29
CA PHE A 350 -14.24 -8.47 8.02
C PHE A 350 -14.25 -7.28 8.99
N SER A 351 -13.09 -6.70 9.34
CA SER A 351 -13.00 -5.43 10.06
C SER A 351 -13.84 -4.31 9.42
N TYR A 352 -14.03 -4.31 8.09
CA TYR A 352 -14.93 -3.38 7.38
C TYR A 352 -16.41 -3.51 7.73
N GLY A 353 -16.82 -4.62 8.36
CA GLY A 353 -18.14 -4.73 8.98
C GLY A 353 -18.37 -3.62 10.01
N LEU A 354 -17.32 -3.18 10.73
CA LEU A 354 -17.43 -2.05 11.66
C LEU A 354 -17.92 -0.79 10.94
N THR A 355 -17.34 -0.46 9.78
CA THR A 355 -17.70 0.73 9.00
C THR A 355 -19.19 0.73 8.64
N VAL A 356 -19.71 -0.39 8.15
CA VAL A 356 -21.14 -0.52 7.78
C VAL A 356 -22.05 -0.44 9.00
N ILE A 357 -21.69 -1.15 10.08
CA ILE A 357 -22.47 -1.19 11.33
C ILE A 357 -22.51 0.20 11.96
N ARG A 358 -21.38 0.89 12.03
CA ARG A 358 -21.28 2.23 12.62
C ARG A 358 -21.99 3.25 11.75
N SER A 359 -21.77 3.28 10.43
CA SER A 359 -22.51 4.18 9.54
C SER A 359 -24.03 3.98 9.63
N SER A 360 -24.51 2.75 9.75
CA SER A 360 -25.94 2.45 9.97
C SER A 360 -26.50 3.02 11.29
N ALA A 361 -25.63 3.25 12.29
CA ALA A 361 -25.99 3.88 13.56
C ALA A 361 -25.87 5.41 13.55
N GLN A 362 -25.47 6.01 12.41
CA GLN A 362 -25.37 7.46 12.18
C GLN A 362 -24.55 8.20 13.26
N PRO A 363 -23.26 7.86 13.43
CA PRO A 363 -22.38 8.55 14.36
C PRO A 363 -22.20 10.02 13.97
N PRO A 364 -21.76 10.89 14.90
CA PRO A 364 -21.54 12.31 14.64
C PRO A 364 -20.61 12.59 13.45
N MET A 365 -19.57 11.76 13.28
CA MET A 365 -18.74 11.76 12.09
C MET A 365 -19.04 10.51 11.27
N ASP A 366 -19.71 10.69 10.13
CA ASP A 366 -20.11 9.60 9.21
C ASP A 366 -19.76 9.96 7.76
N GLN A 367 -18.46 9.98 7.43
CA GLN A 367 -18.04 10.41 6.10
C GLN A 367 -18.53 9.47 5.01
N ASN A 368 -19.22 10.03 4.01
CA ASN A 368 -19.83 9.33 2.87
C ASN A 368 -20.94 8.31 3.21
N SER A 369 -21.32 8.15 4.48
CA SER A 369 -22.37 7.25 4.96
C SER A 369 -22.37 5.84 4.32
N PRO A 370 -21.29 5.05 4.47
CA PRO A 370 -21.19 3.67 3.95
C PRO A 370 -22.06 2.66 4.73
N ASP A 371 -23.37 2.86 4.78
CA ASP A 371 -24.33 2.10 5.59
C ASP A 371 -24.95 0.86 4.89
N ASN A 372 -24.48 0.56 3.68
CA ASN A 372 -24.82 -0.62 2.89
C ASN A 372 -23.68 -0.99 1.92
N MET A 373 -23.81 -2.15 1.24
CA MET A 373 -22.75 -2.67 0.35
C MET A 373 -22.43 -1.75 -0.84
N PHE A 374 -23.40 -1.03 -1.39
CA PHE A 374 -23.18 -0.11 -2.53
C PHE A 374 -22.46 1.16 -2.11
N SER A 375 -22.84 1.75 -0.99
CA SER A 375 -22.12 2.89 -0.42
C SER A 375 -20.73 2.47 0.08
N LEU A 376 -20.57 1.25 0.61
CA LEU A 376 -19.27 0.71 1.01
C LEU A 376 -18.35 0.50 -0.20
N GLU A 377 -18.84 -0.02 -1.33
CA GLU A 377 -18.06 -0.15 -2.56
C GLU A 377 -17.49 1.22 -2.99
N ARG A 378 -18.36 2.23 -3.07
CA ARG A 378 -17.95 3.61 -3.43
C ARG A 378 -16.95 4.21 -2.46
N TYR A 379 -17.13 3.94 -1.16
CA TYR A 379 -16.24 4.35 -0.09
C TYR A 379 -14.85 3.73 -0.26
N LEU A 380 -14.77 2.40 -0.41
CA LEU A 380 -13.52 1.67 -0.60
C LEU A 380 -12.79 2.07 -1.90
N ASN A 381 -13.55 2.25 -2.98
CA ASN A 381 -13.03 2.66 -4.28
C ASN A 381 -12.67 4.14 -4.35
N ARG A 382 -12.94 4.93 -3.29
CA ARG A 382 -12.56 6.34 -3.21
C ARG A 382 -13.10 7.17 -4.36
N GLU A 383 -14.30 6.83 -4.86
CA GLU A 383 -14.87 7.42 -6.08
C GLU A 383 -14.99 8.96 -6.02
N GLN A 384 -15.14 9.52 -4.82
CA GLN A 384 -15.22 10.96 -4.58
C GLN A 384 -13.98 11.75 -5.05
N TYR A 385 -12.81 11.12 -5.12
CA TYR A 385 -11.57 11.78 -5.55
C TYR A 385 -11.36 11.73 -7.07
N GLY A 386 -12.23 11.04 -7.81
CA GLY A 386 -12.09 10.82 -9.24
C GLY A 386 -10.97 9.83 -9.59
N GLU A 387 -10.67 9.73 -10.89
CA GLU A 387 -9.70 8.77 -11.40
C GLU A 387 -8.44 9.44 -11.95
N THR A 388 -7.30 8.83 -11.67
CA THR A 388 -6.02 9.25 -12.20
C THR A 388 -5.60 8.36 -13.36
N PRO A 389 -5.29 8.90 -14.55
CA PRO A 389 -4.83 8.08 -15.67
C PRO A 389 -3.41 7.56 -15.43
N LEU A 390 -3.18 6.25 -15.64
CA LEU A 390 -1.87 5.63 -15.43
C LEU A 390 -1.17 5.27 -16.74
N LEU A 391 -1.75 4.36 -17.53
CA LEU A 391 -1.14 3.86 -18.78
C LEU A 391 -1.51 4.71 -20.00
N TYR A 392 -2.77 5.15 -20.10
CA TYR A 392 -3.24 5.98 -21.20
C TYR A 392 -4.41 6.82 -20.71
N GLY A 393 -4.46 8.08 -21.14
CA GLY A 393 -5.56 8.97 -20.77
C GLY A 393 -5.24 10.43 -20.97
N GLN A 394 -5.98 11.25 -20.24
CA GLN A 394 -6.00 12.70 -20.40
C GLN A 394 -4.69 13.38 -20.01
N THR A 395 -4.41 14.46 -20.73
CA THR A 395 -3.48 15.52 -20.36
C THR A 395 -4.24 16.70 -19.76
N PHE A 396 -3.55 17.68 -19.18
CA PHE A 396 -4.17 18.87 -18.59
C PHE A 396 -4.92 19.76 -19.61
N VAL A 397 -4.69 19.57 -20.92
CA VAL A 397 -5.42 20.27 -22.00
C VAL A 397 -6.52 19.42 -22.61
N SER A 398 -6.78 18.23 -22.08
CA SER A 398 -7.78 17.33 -22.67
C SER A 398 -9.18 17.82 -22.36
N GLU A 399 -9.98 17.86 -23.41
CA GLU A 399 -11.38 18.30 -23.37
C GLU A 399 -12.32 17.11 -23.56
N VAL A 400 -13.56 17.26 -23.09
CA VAL A 400 -14.60 16.25 -23.27
C VAL A 400 -14.94 16.13 -24.76
N LYS A 401 -15.15 14.91 -25.25
CA LYS A 401 -15.57 14.61 -26.61
C LYS A 401 -17.06 14.92 -26.76
N TRP A 402 -17.41 15.72 -27.77
CA TRP A 402 -18.79 16.14 -28.02
C TRP A 402 -19.36 15.41 -29.24
N LYS A 403 -20.65 15.07 -29.19
CA LYS A 403 -21.41 14.56 -30.33
C LYS A 403 -22.52 15.54 -30.68
N ARG A 404 -22.72 15.76 -31.99
CA ARG A 404 -23.86 16.53 -32.49
C ARG A 404 -25.13 15.68 -32.39
N SER A 405 -26.14 16.20 -31.69
CA SER A 405 -27.47 15.62 -31.57
C SER A 405 -28.49 16.67 -32.03
N GLY A 406 -28.83 16.65 -33.32
CA GLY A 406 -29.62 17.69 -33.97
C GLY A 406 -28.85 19.02 -34.08
N ASN A 407 -29.44 20.09 -33.55
CA ASN A 407 -28.80 21.41 -33.45
C ASN A 407 -27.95 21.59 -32.18
N ASN A 408 -27.97 20.63 -31.25
CA ASN A 408 -27.28 20.73 -29.98
C ASN A 408 -26.03 19.85 -29.94
N CYS A 409 -25.03 20.27 -29.18
CA CYS A 409 -23.83 19.49 -28.89
C CYS A 409 -23.98 18.90 -27.48
N ILE A 410 -23.85 17.59 -27.36
CA ILE A 410 -23.90 16.90 -26.06
C ILE A 410 -22.57 16.20 -25.76
N PRO A 411 -22.09 16.22 -24.50
CA PRO A 411 -20.87 15.51 -24.15
C PRO A 411 -21.11 14.00 -24.19
N ILE A 412 -20.08 13.24 -24.58
CA ILE A 412 -20.12 11.78 -24.61
C ILE A 412 -19.65 11.26 -23.25
N TYR A 413 -20.46 10.42 -22.62
CA TYR A 413 -20.12 9.72 -21.39
C TYR A 413 -20.08 8.20 -21.60
N GLU A 414 -19.12 7.54 -20.96
CA GLU A 414 -19.07 6.09 -20.78
C GLU A 414 -19.87 5.72 -19.52
N LYS A 415 -20.89 4.87 -19.65
CA LYS A 415 -21.67 4.35 -18.52
C LYS A 415 -20.92 3.24 -17.80
N ARG A 416 -20.77 3.38 -16.48
CA ARG A 416 -19.96 2.54 -15.58
C ARG A 416 -20.79 1.94 -14.44
N GLY A 417 -22.01 1.49 -14.75
CA GLY A 417 -22.88 0.81 -13.79
C GLY A 417 -23.90 1.73 -13.11
N ALA A 418 -24.93 1.11 -12.53
CA ALA A 418 -26.01 1.81 -11.83
C ALA A 418 -25.59 2.16 -10.41
N VAL A 419 -25.92 3.38 -9.96
CA VAL A 419 -25.75 3.82 -8.58
C VAL A 419 -27.03 3.47 -7.81
N TRP A 420 -26.91 2.51 -6.91
CA TRP A 420 -28.00 2.08 -6.04
C TRP A 420 -27.99 2.84 -4.72
N ASN A 421 -29.14 3.35 -4.30
CA ASN A 421 -29.33 3.93 -2.98
C ASN A 421 -30.62 3.40 -2.33
N LYS A 422 -30.69 3.50 -1.00
CA LYS A 422 -31.88 3.16 -0.23
C LYS A 422 -33.01 4.12 -0.60
N LYS A 423 -34.16 3.57 -1.00
CA LYS A 423 -35.37 4.36 -1.21
C LYS A 423 -35.95 4.77 0.14
N ALA A 424 -36.21 6.07 0.33
CA ALA A 424 -36.91 6.56 1.50
C ALA A 424 -38.35 6.01 1.55
N LYS A 425 -38.77 5.54 2.72
CA LYS A 425 -40.14 5.04 2.92
C LYS A 425 -41.11 6.20 3.02
N ASN A 426 -42.26 6.07 2.36
CA ASN A 426 -43.39 6.99 2.49
C ASN A 426 -44.33 6.60 3.63
N SER A 427 -44.24 5.37 4.12
CA SER A 427 -45.01 4.88 5.28
C SER A 427 -44.22 3.83 6.08
N PRO A 428 -44.48 3.67 7.38
CA PRO A 428 -43.78 2.67 8.20
C PRO A 428 -43.90 1.22 7.68
N ASP A 429 -45.01 0.89 7.02
CA ASP A 429 -45.31 -0.45 6.50
C ASP A 429 -44.70 -0.70 5.10
N GLU A 430 -44.13 0.33 4.46
CA GLU A 430 -43.46 0.16 3.17
C GLU A 430 -42.21 -0.71 3.35
N LYS A 431 -42.07 -1.73 2.48
CA LYS A 431 -40.88 -2.59 2.49
C LYS A 431 -39.64 -1.81 2.06
N ASP A 432 -38.49 -2.19 2.62
CA ASP A 432 -37.20 -1.67 2.18
C ASP A 432 -37.00 -1.95 0.69
N ARG A 433 -36.42 -0.99 -0.02
CA ARG A 433 -36.12 -1.14 -1.45
C ARG A 433 -34.92 -0.29 -1.83
N TYR A 434 -34.08 -0.80 -2.71
CA TYR A 434 -33.07 -0.03 -3.41
C TYR A 434 -33.62 0.50 -4.73
N GLU A 435 -33.28 1.74 -5.06
CA GLU A 435 -33.57 2.35 -6.36
C GLU A 435 -32.30 2.86 -7.04
N ILE A 436 -32.36 2.93 -8.37
CA ILE A 436 -31.30 3.51 -9.17
C ILE A 436 -31.50 5.03 -9.13
N THR A 437 -30.58 5.76 -8.51
CA THR A 437 -30.62 7.22 -8.47
C THR A 437 -29.77 7.85 -9.57
N GLY A 438 -29.00 7.05 -10.29
CA GLY A 438 -28.14 7.50 -11.37
C GLY A 438 -27.27 6.39 -11.93
N TYR A 439 -26.37 6.77 -12.84
CA TYR A 439 -25.33 5.90 -13.36
C TYR A 439 -23.99 6.55 -13.09
N ASN A 440 -22.99 5.74 -12.73
CA ASN A 440 -21.62 6.24 -12.70
C ASN A 440 -21.22 6.49 -14.15
N GLU A 441 -20.91 7.73 -14.50
CA GLU A 441 -20.65 8.15 -15.88
C GLU A 441 -19.30 8.85 -15.95
N ARG A 442 -18.44 8.39 -16.85
CA ARG A 442 -17.13 9.02 -17.09
C ARG A 442 -17.14 9.77 -18.40
N PRO A 443 -16.75 11.06 -18.44
CA PRO A 443 -16.63 11.78 -19.69
C PRO A 443 -15.57 11.10 -20.58
N VAL A 444 -15.93 10.86 -21.85
CA VAL A 444 -15.00 10.40 -22.86
C VAL A 444 -14.21 11.61 -23.32
N MET A 445 -12.89 11.60 -23.13
CA MET A 445 -12.02 12.71 -23.52
C MET A 445 -11.69 12.64 -25.02
N ALA A 446 -11.38 13.77 -25.65
CA ALA A 446 -10.96 13.84 -27.05
C ALA A 446 -9.65 13.05 -27.26
N ASP A 447 -9.68 12.09 -28.18
CA ASP A 447 -8.61 11.09 -28.38
C ASP A 447 -7.28 11.75 -28.80
N GLU A 448 -7.36 12.83 -29.56
CA GLU A 448 -6.23 13.62 -30.05
C GLU A 448 -5.44 14.28 -28.90
N LEU A 449 -6.10 14.56 -27.77
CA LEU A 449 -5.54 15.27 -26.62
C LEU A 449 -5.03 14.31 -25.53
N ASN A 450 -5.46 13.06 -25.56
CA ASN A 450 -4.97 11.98 -24.71
C ASN A 450 -3.56 11.53 -25.10
N MET A 451 -2.80 10.97 -24.16
CA MET A 451 -1.49 10.40 -24.45
C MET A 451 -1.21 9.12 -23.67
N PHE A 452 -0.21 8.37 -24.14
CA PHE A 452 0.36 7.26 -23.39
C PHE A 452 1.18 7.79 -22.22
N PHE A 453 1.07 7.10 -21.08
CA PHE A 453 1.73 7.41 -19.83
C PHE A 453 1.60 8.90 -19.41
N PRO A 454 0.38 9.44 -19.29
CA PRO A 454 0.19 10.85 -18.94
C PRO A 454 0.59 11.11 -17.49
N ARG A 455 1.45 12.11 -17.27
CA ARG A 455 1.93 12.58 -15.97
C ARG A 455 1.45 13.99 -15.65
N MET A 456 1.20 14.77 -16.70
CA MET A 456 0.62 16.12 -16.64
C MET A 456 -0.88 16.07 -16.97
N HIS A 457 -1.70 15.54 -16.06
CA HIS A 457 -3.08 15.13 -16.35
C HIS A 457 -4.18 16.03 -15.74
N SER A 458 -3.86 16.77 -14.69
CA SER A 458 -4.84 17.59 -13.96
C SER A 458 -5.11 18.92 -14.67
N GLY A 459 -6.38 19.23 -14.90
CA GLY A 459 -6.83 20.49 -15.50
C GLY A 459 -6.96 21.70 -14.54
N ARG A 460 -6.63 21.55 -13.25
CA ARG A 460 -6.64 22.68 -12.30
C ARG A 460 -5.58 23.74 -12.64
N GLU A 461 -5.92 25.02 -12.54
CA GLU A 461 -5.06 26.14 -12.95
C GLU A 461 -3.72 26.17 -12.20
N ASP A 462 -3.74 25.97 -10.89
CA ASP A 462 -2.56 25.87 -10.03
C ASP A 462 -1.62 24.73 -10.46
N HIS A 463 -2.20 23.59 -10.84
CA HIS A 463 -1.43 22.45 -11.34
C HIS A 463 -0.83 22.72 -12.73
N ILE A 464 -1.58 23.37 -13.62
CA ILE A 464 -1.12 23.72 -14.97
C ILE A 464 0.10 24.65 -14.92
N ALA A 465 0.07 25.67 -14.05
CA ALA A 465 1.21 26.57 -13.87
C ALA A 465 2.46 25.80 -13.43
N ALA A 466 2.34 24.95 -12.42
CA ALA A 466 3.44 24.14 -11.92
C ALA A 466 3.93 23.12 -12.96
N TYR A 467 3.02 22.44 -13.68
CA TYR A 467 3.39 21.55 -14.77
C TYR A 467 4.29 22.24 -15.79
N LYS A 468 3.91 23.46 -16.21
CA LYS A 468 4.69 24.24 -17.17
C LYS A 468 6.07 24.62 -16.64
N ALA A 469 6.17 24.98 -15.36
CA ALA A 469 7.43 25.31 -14.71
C ALA A 469 8.37 24.09 -14.62
N TRP A 470 7.88 22.96 -14.10
CA TRP A 470 8.67 21.74 -13.90
C TRP A 470 9.08 21.04 -15.20
N SER A 471 8.35 21.27 -16.31
CA SER A 471 8.62 20.64 -17.60
C SER A 471 9.30 21.54 -18.64
N ASN A 472 9.49 22.83 -18.35
CA ASN A 472 9.89 23.85 -19.34
C ASN A 472 9.01 23.75 -20.61
N PHE A 473 7.71 23.91 -20.41
CA PHE A 473 6.68 23.62 -21.42
C PHE A 473 6.69 24.60 -22.60
N GLN A 474 6.70 24.03 -23.80
CA GLN A 474 6.47 24.68 -25.09
C GLN A 474 5.20 24.15 -25.75
N GLY A 475 4.96 22.83 -25.63
CA GLY A 475 3.82 22.12 -26.18
C GLY A 475 3.88 21.92 -27.70
N LYS A 476 3.01 21.06 -28.20
CA LYS A 476 2.77 20.80 -29.63
C LYS A 476 1.35 21.23 -29.98
N LYS A 477 1.19 22.02 -31.05
CA LYS A 477 -0.13 22.36 -31.60
C LYS A 477 -0.85 21.09 -32.03
N VAL A 478 -2.01 20.84 -31.45
CA VAL A 478 -2.91 19.75 -31.82
C VAL A 478 -4.29 20.33 -32.02
N THR A 479 -4.86 20.07 -33.18
CA THR A 479 -6.23 20.45 -33.51
C THR A 479 -7.16 19.28 -33.19
N TYR A 480 -8.26 19.57 -32.50
CA TYR A 480 -9.29 18.59 -32.20
C TYR A 480 -10.65 19.14 -32.62
N ASP A 481 -11.59 18.23 -32.86
CA ASP A 481 -12.96 18.60 -33.23
C ASP A 481 -13.83 18.77 -31.98
N LYS A 482 -14.39 19.96 -31.82
CA LYS A 482 -15.39 20.29 -30.81
C LYS A 482 -16.72 20.53 -31.51
N CYS A 483 -17.45 19.45 -31.74
CA CYS A 483 -18.77 19.50 -32.37
C CYS A 483 -18.78 20.18 -33.76
N GLY A 484 -17.81 19.85 -34.62
CA GLY A 484 -17.67 20.41 -35.97
C GLY A 484 -16.85 21.72 -36.04
N GLN A 485 -16.43 22.28 -34.90
CA GLN A 485 -15.47 23.39 -34.85
C GLN A 485 -14.09 22.86 -34.50
N LYS A 486 -13.10 23.18 -35.34
CA LYS A 486 -11.70 22.83 -35.12
C LYS A 486 -11.06 23.83 -34.16
N GLU A 487 -10.80 23.40 -32.93
CA GLU A 487 -10.03 24.16 -31.95
C GLU A 487 -8.58 23.65 -31.89
N THR A 488 -7.62 24.54 -31.63
CA THR A 488 -6.20 24.17 -31.52
C THR A 488 -5.68 24.47 -30.13
N VAL A 489 -5.11 23.46 -29.49
CA VAL A 489 -4.51 23.58 -28.15
C VAL A 489 -3.04 23.17 -28.18
N MET A 490 -2.28 23.62 -27.18
CA MET A 490 -0.89 23.24 -26.98
C MET A 490 -0.84 21.99 -26.10
N LYS A 491 -0.71 20.82 -26.71
CA LYS A 491 -0.61 19.55 -25.99
C LYS A 491 0.82 19.29 -25.50
N PRO A 492 1.04 18.80 -24.28
CA PRO A 492 2.38 18.38 -23.86
C PRO A 492 2.93 17.27 -24.75
N THR A 493 4.20 17.40 -25.10
CA THR A 493 4.98 16.36 -25.78
C THR A 493 5.36 15.25 -24.80
N MET A 494 5.73 14.07 -25.32
CA MET A 494 6.21 12.98 -24.46
C MET A 494 7.50 13.36 -23.71
N VAL A 495 8.35 14.19 -24.30
CA VAL A 495 9.58 14.67 -23.67
C VAL A 495 9.27 15.58 -22.49
N GLU A 496 8.34 16.54 -22.62
CA GLU A 496 7.91 17.40 -21.52
C GLU A 496 7.24 16.59 -20.40
N ASN A 497 6.41 15.61 -20.78
CA ASN A 497 5.75 14.70 -19.85
C ASN A 497 6.76 13.86 -19.05
N LEU A 498 7.80 13.32 -19.71
CA LEU A 498 8.88 12.61 -19.03
C LEU A 498 9.77 13.55 -18.22
N ARG A 499 9.98 14.78 -18.68
CA ARG A 499 10.74 15.78 -17.91
C ARG A 499 10.03 16.05 -16.58
N PHE A 500 8.71 16.26 -16.59
CA PHE A 500 7.92 16.39 -15.36
C PHE A 500 7.99 15.15 -14.47
N PHE A 501 7.89 13.94 -15.06
CA PHE A 501 8.04 12.70 -14.32
C PHE A 501 9.37 12.63 -13.56
N PHE A 502 10.48 12.90 -14.24
CA PHE A 502 11.79 12.82 -13.61
C PHE A 502 12.08 13.99 -12.66
N SER A 503 11.75 15.23 -13.04
CA SER A 503 12.04 16.42 -12.23
C SER A 503 11.18 16.50 -10.97
N TYR A 504 9.86 16.36 -11.12
CA TYR A 504 8.93 16.49 -10.01
C TYR A 504 8.66 15.14 -9.34
N GLN A 505 8.11 14.16 -10.06
CA GLN A 505 7.58 12.95 -9.43
C GLN A 505 8.69 12.03 -8.88
N VAL A 506 9.81 11.88 -9.58
CA VAL A 506 10.93 11.02 -9.14
C VAL A 506 11.92 11.80 -8.27
N ASN A 507 12.42 12.95 -8.73
CA ASN A 507 13.44 13.68 -7.98
C ASN A 507 12.83 14.44 -6.80
N TYR A 508 11.89 15.36 -7.04
CA TYR A 508 11.35 16.21 -5.98
C TYR A 508 10.44 15.46 -5.00
N MET A 509 9.61 14.52 -5.47
CA MET A 509 8.64 13.81 -4.64
C MET A 509 9.13 12.50 -4.05
N TYR A 510 10.29 11.97 -4.47
CA TYR A 510 10.84 10.73 -3.91
C TYR A 510 12.29 10.89 -3.46
N TRP A 511 13.22 11.19 -4.37
CA TRP A 511 14.64 11.27 -4.01
C TRP A 511 14.94 12.37 -3.00
N ARG A 512 14.23 13.50 -3.03
CA ARG A 512 14.35 14.55 -2.01
C ARG A 512 14.07 14.01 -0.61
N TYR A 513 12.96 13.31 -0.41
CA TYR A 513 12.62 12.70 0.87
C TYR A 513 13.57 11.56 1.24
N PHE A 514 13.98 10.76 0.27
CA PHE A 514 14.99 9.74 0.51
C PHE A 514 16.28 10.37 1.06
N MET A 515 16.74 11.46 0.47
CA MET A 515 17.94 12.16 0.90
C MET A 515 17.77 12.91 2.23
N TRP A 516 16.56 13.37 2.58
CA TRP A 516 16.28 13.88 3.93
C TRP A 516 16.66 12.87 5.01
N ASN A 517 16.43 11.58 4.77
CA ASN A 517 16.68 10.53 5.75
C ASN A 517 18.15 10.04 5.77
N PHE A 518 18.87 10.15 4.64
CA PHE A 518 20.19 9.50 4.49
C PHE A 518 21.36 10.44 4.15
N ALA A 519 21.09 11.72 3.90
CA ALA A 519 22.11 12.75 3.65
C ALA A 519 21.93 13.98 4.56
N GLY A 520 20.70 14.50 4.66
CA GLY A 520 20.36 15.65 5.47
C GLY A 520 19.17 16.45 4.92
N ARG A 521 18.55 17.26 5.76
CA ARG A 521 17.36 18.08 5.46
C ARG A 521 17.68 19.56 5.65
N GLN A 522 17.28 20.38 4.68
CA GLN A 522 17.51 21.83 4.70
C GLN A 522 16.63 22.53 5.73
N ASN A 523 15.33 22.21 5.76
CA ASN A 523 14.36 22.73 6.71
C ASN A 523 13.04 21.96 6.56
N ASP A 524 12.08 22.28 7.43
CA ASP A 524 10.74 21.73 7.43
C ASP A 524 9.68 22.55 6.68
N ILE A 525 10.11 23.56 5.91
CA ILE A 525 9.22 24.40 5.12
C ILE A 525 8.80 23.65 3.86
N GLN A 526 7.50 23.57 3.62
CA GLN A 526 6.96 22.94 2.42
C GLN A 526 7.29 23.79 1.18
N GLY A 527 7.95 23.17 0.20
CA GLY A 527 8.13 23.77 -1.12
C GLY A 527 6.98 23.43 -2.07
N THR A 528 6.69 24.34 -2.99
CA THR A 528 5.59 24.18 -3.97
C THR A 528 6.09 24.17 -5.41
N MET A 529 7.14 24.95 -5.70
CA MET A 529 7.68 25.14 -7.04
C MET A 529 9.17 24.78 -7.18
N GLY A 530 9.76 24.13 -6.16
CA GLY A 530 11.18 23.79 -6.16
C GLY A 530 12.05 24.97 -5.74
N GLU A 531 11.53 25.77 -4.84
CA GLU A 531 12.21 26.91 -4.24
C GLU A 531 13.51 26.44 -3.57
N LEU A 532 14.64 27.10 -3.85
CA LEU A 532 15.96 26.69 -3.34
C LEU A 532 16.06 26.75 -1.80
N HIS A 533 15.17 27.50 -1.15
CA HIS A 533 15.18 27.74 0.30
C HIS A 533 14.09 26.97 1.06
N ALA A 534 13.26 26.15 0.41
CA ALA A 534 12.14 25.46 1.05
C ALA A 534 12.20 23.94 0.81
N GLY A 535 12.44 23.19 1.88
CA GLY A 535 12.28 21.75 1.92
C GLY A 535 13.23 20.98 1.01
N ASN A 536 14.43 21.47 0.71
CA ASN A 536 15.42 20.67 -0.02
C ASN A 536 16.19 19.72 0.90
N TRP A 537 16.96 18.82 0.31
CA TRP A 537 17.93 18.01 1.03
C TRP A 537 19.31 18.64 0.93
N ILE A 538 20.14 18.39 1.94
CA ILE A 538 21.53 18.84 2.00
C ILE A 538 22.41 17.69 2.48
N THR A 539 23.72 17.88 2.39
CA THR A 539 24.72 16.91 2.86
C THR A 539 25.41 17.37 4.15
N GLY A 540 25.59 18.67 4.34
CA GLY A 540 26.52 19.24 5.33
C GLY A 540 27.93 19.45 4.79
N ILE A 541 28.20 19.06 3.53
CA ILE A 541 29.47 19.27 2.84
C ILE A 541 29.33 20.54 1.99
N LYS A 542 29.98 21.62 2.42
CA LYS A 542 29.80 22.98 1.88
C LYS A 542 29.84 23.07 0.35
N PHE A 543 30.78 22.39 -0.30
CA PHE A 543 30.92 22.48 -1.76
C PHE A 543 29.74 21.83 -2.51
N ILE A 544 29.17 20.74 -1.96
CA ILE A 544 28.01 20.04 -2.54
C ILE A 544 26.77 20.87 -2.30
N ASP A 545 26.58 21.32 -1.05
CA ASP A 545 25.40 22.08 -0.65
C ASP A 545 25.30 23.40 -1.43
N ARG A 546 26.44 24.07 -1.69
CA ARG A 546 26.47 25.27 -2.53
C ARG A 546 25.98 25.03 -3.95
N MET A 547 26.21 23.85 -4.52
CA MET A 547 25.71 23.48 -5.85
C MET A 547 24.21 23.11 -5.84
N LEU A 548 23.70 22.61 -4.71
CA LEU A 548 22.31 22.16 -4.58
C LEU A 548 21.35 23.31 -4.25
N VAL A 549 21.70 24.12 -3.25
CA VAL A 549 20.79 25.11 -2.63
C VAL A 549 21.40 26.52 -2.52
N GLY A 550 22.61 26.73 -3.03
CA GLY A 550 23.33 27.99 -2.90
C GLY A 550 24.10 28.12 -1.58
N ASP A 551 24.64 29.30 -1.31
CA ASP A 551 25.45 29.52 -0.11
C ASP A 551 24.59 29.56 1.17
N MET A 552 24.67 28.48 1.95
CA MET A 552 23.95 28.35 3.21
C MET A 552 24.47 29.30 4.30
N ASP A 553 25.74 29.76 4.22
CA ASP A 553 26.31 30.69 5.19
C ASP A 553 25.72 32.10 5.02
N GLU A 554 25.12 32.41 3.87
CA GLU A 554 24.46 33.69 3.56
C GLU A 554 22.95 33.67 3.81
N MET A 555 22.38 32.53 4.22
CA MET A 555 20.94 32.44 4.47
C MET A 555 20.49 33.25 5.70
N PRO A 556 19.23 33.74 5.69
CA PRO A 556 18.62 34.35 6.88
C PRO A 556 18.73 33.45 8.10
N ASP A 557 18.96 34.05 9.27
CA ASP A 557 19.15 33.31 10.52
C ASP A 557 17.94 32.44 10.88
N GLU A 558 16.73 32.85 10.50
CA GLU A 558 15.50 32.06 10.66
C GLU A 558 15.58 30.69 9.97
N LEU A 559 16.19 30.61 8.78
CA LEU A 559 16.37 29.34 8.06
C LEU A 559 17.52 28.51 8.65
N LYS A 560 18.57 29.16 9.15
CA LYS A 560 19.71 28.48 9.80
C LYS A 560 19.34 27.89 11.16
N GLN A 561 18.41 28.52 11.88
CA GLN A 561 17.92 28.08 13.18
C GLN A 561 16.67 27.19 13.08
N ASN A 562 16.23 26.86 11.87
CA ASN A 562 15.10 25.98 11.64
C ASN A 562 15.33 24.60 12.30
N LYS A 563 14.33 24.11 13.05
CA LYS A 563 14.46 22.83 13.78
C LYS A 563 14.53 21.61 12.87
N GLY A 564 14.00 21.70 11.66
CA GLY A 564 14.10 20.65 10.64
C GLY A 564 15.47 20.58 9.93
N TYR A 565 16.39 21.50 10.22
CA TYR A 565 17.74 21.49 9.66
C TYR A 565 18.58 20.35 10.28
N ASN A 566 19.09 19.44 9.45
CA ASN A 566 19.98 18.36 9.90
C ASN A 566 21.04 18.00 8.84
N ARG A 567 22.17 17.43 9.31
CA ARG A 567 23.33 17.06 8.47
C ARG A 567 23.84 15.69 8.86
N TYR A 568 23.79 14.74 7.93
CA TYR A 568 24.31 13.39 8.12
C TYR A 568 25.60 13.12 7.34
N TYR A 569 26.13 14.12 6.61
CA TYR A 569 27.39 14.01 5.85
C TYR A 569 27.39 12.83 4.87
N MET A 570 26.20 12.43 4.39
CA MET A 570 25.97 11.24 3.56
C MET A 570 26.41 9.91 4.19
N LEU A 571 26.76 9.86 5.49
CA LEU A 571 27.26 8.63 6.10
C LEU A 571 26.25 7.47 6.02
N PRO A 572 24.94 7.65 6.34
CA PRO A 572 23.96 6.58 6.18
C PRO A 572 23.80 6.14 4.71
N LEU A 573 23.84 7.09 3.77
CA LEU A 573 23.78 6.80 2.34
C LEU A 573 24.98 5.94 1.90
N ILE A 574 26.19 6.32 2.29
CA ILE A 574 27.43 5.59 1.96
C ILE A 574 27.38 4.18 2.52
N LEU A 575 26.95 4.00 3.79
CA LEU A 575 26.76 2.68 4.38
C LEU A 575 25.76 1.85 3.57
N GLY A 576 24.60 2.41 3.21
CA GLY A 576 23.62 1.71 2.39
C GLY A 576 24.17 1.30 1.02
N LEU A 577 24.95 2.16 0.36
CA LEU A 577 25.63 1.82 -0.90
C LEU A 577 26.66 0.69 -0.71
N LEU A 578 27.48 0.74 0.35
CA LEU A 578 28.40 -0.34 0.67
C LEU A 578 27.68 -1.66 0.96
N GLY A 579 26.55 -1.62 1.66
CA GLY A 579 25.74 -2.81 1.91
C GLY A 579 25.06 -3.38 0.67
N ILE A 580 24.66 -2.54 -0.29
CA ILE A 580 24.22 -3.00 -1.61
C ILE A 580 25.33 -3.80 -2.28
N LEU A 581 26.56 -3.25 -2.31
CA LEU A 581 27.71 -3.93 -2.90
C LEU A 581 28.02 -5.23 -2.14
N ALA A 582 28.06 -5.19 -0.81
CA ALA A 582 28.30 -6.35 0.05
C ALA A 582 27.29 -7.47 -0.22
N GLN A 583 26.01 -7.13 -0.37
CA GLN A 583 24.96 -8.10 -0.66
C GLN A 583 25.08 -8.63 -2.09
N ALA A 584 25.30 -7.77 -3.08
CA ALA A 584 25.43 -8.15 -4.48
C ALA A 584 26.66 -9.03 -4.76
N TYR A 585 27.77 -8.81 -4.05
CA TYR A 585 28.99 -9.61 -4.15
C TYR A 585 29.04 -10.78 -3.13
N GLY A 586 28.04 -10.93 -2.27
CA GLY A 586 27.93 -12.00 -1.26
C GLY A 586 27.59 -13.39 -1.81
N GLY A 587 28.01 -13.71 -3.04
CA GLY A 587 27.74 -14.98 -3.73
C GLY A 587 26.27 -15.18 -4.12
N LYS A 588 25.89 -16.44 -4.45
CA LYS A 588 24.54 -16.78 -4.95
C LYS A 588 23.43 -16.38 -3.97
N LYS A 589 23.61 -16.66 -2.67
CA LYS A 589 22.65 -16.29 -1.61
C LYS A 589 22.55 -14.77 -1.45
N GLY A 590 23.68 -14.05 -1.58
CA GLY A 590 23.73 -12.59 -1.57
C GLY A 590 22.93 -11.97 -2.72
N VAL A 591 23.19 -12.38 -3.96
CA VAL A 591 22.46 -11.88 -5.16
C VAL A 591 20.96 -12.14 -5.08
N GLN A 592 20.55 -13.31 -4.60
CA GLN A 592 19.13 -13.61 -4.35
C GLN A 592 18.54 -12.66 -3.30
N GLY A 593 19.24 -12.45 -2.19
CA GLY A 593 18.87 -11.48 -1.17
C GLY A 593 18.78 -10.05 -1.71
N PHE A 594 19.69 -9.66 -2.59
CA PHE A 594 19.69 -8.34 -3.24
C PHE A 594 18.40 -8.11 -4.02
N TRP A 595 17.98 -9.06 -4.87
CA TRP A 595 16.74 -8.91 -5.62
C TRP A 595 15.50 -8.85 -4.72
N ILE A 596 15.48 -9.64 -3.63
CA ILE A 596 14.40 -9.58 -2.65
C ILE A 596 14.33 -8.17 -2.02
N THR A 597 15.44 -7.65 -1.49
CA THR A 597 15.50 -6.32 -0.86
C THR A 597 15.23 -5.21 -1.87
N PHE A 598 15.76 -5.32 -3.09
CA PHE A 598 15.55 -4.36 -4.17
C PHE A 598 14.08 -4.25 -4.57
N PHE A 599 13.38 -5.36 -4.74
CA PHE A 599 11.95 -5.30 -5.07
C PHE A 599 11.12 -4.80 -3.90
N LEU A 600 11.50 -5.08 -2.65
CA LEU A 600 10.87 -4.42 -1.50
C LEU A 600 11.07 -2.89 -1.57
N PHE A 601 12.30 -2.42 -1.77
CA PHE A 601 12.65 -1.01 -1.93
C PHE A 601 11.91 -0.33 -3.09
N PHE A 602 11.94 -0.93 -4.27
CA PHE A 602 11.32 -0.39 -5.48
C PHE A 602 9.79 -0.33 -5.36
N MET A 603 9.17 -1.41 -4.88
CA MET A 603 7.71 -1.50 -4.78
C MET A 603 7.14 -0.55 -3.74
N THR A 604 7.85 -0.34 -2.62
CA THR A 604 7.44 0.57 -1.54
C THR A 604 7.98 2.00 -1.71
N GLY A 605 8.57 2.30 -2.88
CA GLY A 605 9.17 3.58 -3.22
C GLY A 605 8.72 4.06 -4.60
N LEU A 606 9.58 3.89 -5.61
CA LEU A 606 9.33 4.35 -6.98
C LEU A 606 8.05 3.80 -7.62
N ALA A 607 7.61 2.58 -7.29
CA ALA A 607 6.34 2.06 -7.81
C ALA A 607 5.12 2.83 -7.28
N ILE A 608 5.18 3.38 -6.06
CA ILE A 608 4.14 4.24 -5.50
C ILE A 608 4.05 5.54 -6.30
N VAL A 609 5.19 6.11 -6.72
CA VAL A 609 5.22 7.29 -7.60
C VAL A 609 4.47 7.01 -8.91
N LEU A 610 4.71 5.85 -9.52
CA LEU A 610 4.04 5.45 -10.76
C LEU A 610 2.53 5.28 -10.58
N TYR A 611 2.12 4.66 -9.47
CA TYR A 611 0.73 4.36 -9.14
C TYR A 611 -0.07 5.58 -8.72
N LEU A 612 0.48 6.44 -7.85
CA LEU A 612 -0.22 7.64 -7.39
C LEU A 612 -0.29 8.70 -8.49
N ASN A 613 0.70 8.72 -9.41
CA ASN A 613 0.81 9.72 -10.47
C ASN A 613 0.51 11.14 -9.96
N GLN A 614 1.25 11.50 -8.90
CA GLN A 614 1.02 12.68 -8.07
C GLN A 614 1.03 13.96 -8.91
N THR A 615 0.04 14.83 -8.65
CA THR A 615 -0.01 16.18 -9.22
C THR A 615 0.95 17.10 -8.47
N PRO A 616 1.39 18.23 -9.08
CA PRO A 616 2.11 19.27 -8.36
C PRO A 616 1.26 19.89 -7.25
N ASN A 617 1.88 20.71 -6.39
CA ASN A 617 1.24 21.44 -5.30
C ASN A 617 0.42 20.53 -4.36
N GLN A 618 1.01 19.39 -3.97
CA GLN A 618 0.41 18.54 -2.95
C GLN A 618 0.15 19.38 -1.68
N PRO A 619 -0.98 19.17 -0.98
CA PRO A 619 -1.36 20.00 0.16
C PRO A 619 -0.42 19.83 1.35
N ARG A 620 0.38 18.75 1.38
CA ARG A 620 1.38 18.46 2.41
C ARG A 620 2.53 17.63 1.84
N GLU A 621 3.64 17.59 2.55
CA GLU A 621 4.74 16.66 2.28
C GLU A 621 4.24 15.21 2.45
N ARG A 622 4.63 14.31 1.54
CA ARG A 622 4.14 12.91 1.48
C ARG A 622 5.23 11.87 1.71
N ASN A 623 6.29 12.22 2.43
CA ASN A 623 7.42 11.33 2.72
C ASN A 623 6.98 10.02 3.38
N TYR A 624 5.97 10.05 4.26
CA TYR A 624 5.41 8.87 4.95
C TYR A 624 4.97 7.75 4.01
N ALA A 625 4.53 8.06 2.79
CA ALA A 625 4.11 7.06 1.81
C ALA A 625 5.28 6.17 1.35
N TYR A 626 6.52 6.64 1.50
CA TYR A 626 7.74 5.96 1.11
C TYR A 626 8.50 5.34 2.28
N ALA A 627 7.94 5.37 3.50
CA ALA A 627 8.59 4.82 4.69
C ALA A 627 9.02 3.36 4.52
N GLY A 628 8.27 2.56 3.74
CA GLY A 628 8.65 1.18 3.40
C GLY A 628 9.93 1.08 2.55
N SER A 629 10.18 2.03 1.66
CA SER A 629 11.43 2.06 0.88
C SER A 629 12.61 2.43 1.76
N PHE A 630 12.41 3.34 2.72
CA PHE A 630 13.45 3.74 3.68
C PHE A 630 13.78 2.57 4.62
N TYR A 631 12.76 1.82 5.07
CA TYR A 631 12.91 0.55 5.78
C TYR A 631 13.80 -0.43 4.99
N ALA A 632 13.51 -0.62 3.69
CA ALA A 632 14.28 -1.52 2.85
C ALA A 632 15.73 -1.03 2.65
N PHE A 633 15.95 0.27 2.54
CA PHE A 633 17.30 0.83 2.43
C PHE A 633 18.11 0.64 3.72
N CYS A 634 17.47 0.75 4.89
CA CYS A 634 18.10 0.47 6.18
C CYS A 634 18.55 -1.00 6.33
N ILE A 635 17.95 -1.94 5.58
CA ILE A 635 18.49 -3.30 5.47
C ILE A 635 19.90 -3.27 4.89
N TRP A 636 20.12 -2.52 3.81
CA TRP A 636 21.45 -2.36 3.23
C TRP A 636 22.41 -1.61 4.15
N ILE A 637 21.96 -0.58 4.87
CA ILE A 637 22.79 0.06 5.90
C ILE A 637 23.35 -0.97 6.90
N GLY A 638 22.49 -1.89 7.37
CA GLY A 638 22.94 -3.00 8.22
C GLY A 638 23.91 -3.97 7.53
N LEU A 639 23.63 -4.33 6.27
CA LEU A 639 24.48 -5.21 5.47
C LEU A 639 25.82 -4.60 5.05
N ALA A 640 26.08 -3.33 5.36
CA ALA A 640 27.41 -2.73 5.22
C ALA A 640 28.42 -3.31 6.23
N ILE A 641 27.96 -3.69 7.43
CA ILE A 641 28.81 -4.11 8.55
C ILE A 641 29.68 -5.33 8.21
N PRO A 642 29.20 -6.38 7.52
CA PRO A 642 30.05 -7.48 7.06
C PRO A 642 31.17 -7.10 6.07
N ALA A 643 31.09 -5.92 5.43
CA ALA A 643 32.08 -5.46 4.45
C ALA A 643 33.08 -4.45 5.01
N LEU A 644 32.86 -3.98 6.24
CA LEU A 644 33.81 -3.19 7.03
C LEU A 644 34.69 -4.14 7.85
#